data_AF-A0A1F2QNP2-F1
#
_entry.id   AF-A0A1F2QNP2-F1
#
_cell.length_a   1.000
_cell.length_b   1.000
_cell.length_c   1.000
_cell.angle_alpha   90.00
_cell.angle_beta   90.00
_cell.angle_gamma   90.00
#
_symmetry.space_group_name_H-M   'P 1'
#
loop_
_entity.id
_entity.type
_entity.pdbx_description
1 polymer ?
#
loop_
_entity_poly.entity_id
_entity_poly.type
_entity_poly.pdbx_seq_one_letter_code
_entity_poly.pdbx_strand_id
1 'polypeptide(L)'
;MGQVRINELARELEVKSKRVLDLLPELGVADKKSHSSSIEDDVAEKVRAYFKAAEQAEQEAERQAAAAKAAAAREAAERAAAQRAAEQAAAAAAREAEAAAAAPAPPSGARPGLAPAARPAAGVPGELRRVPARPVAAAPATAEPAARLRPRAVPGAPGAAPVAPGKPIYEPKPATKAKAPARTHLDKRFDEGERRLMHPVRVRVKPEPGERKAALREAAPAPAPRPAIQVTITEGITVKELAEKLDVRAKDVIKVLLDRGMLATINQSLDVQLAGEVAQNFNASTSVISFEEQSLQEQVPAEAKGERAARAPVVTVMGHVDHGKTSLLDAVRETSIAAGEAGGITQHIGAYQVEVRGRKIVFIDTPGHEAFTRMRARGAKVTDVVVLVVAADDGVMPQTLEAIDHARAAKVPLVVAVNKIDKPGALPERVKKQLADRGLVPEDWGGDTVMVDVSAKQKTNLNQLLEMILLVSDMQELRAQATLPASGAVLEAELDRGRGPVATVLVQDGTLRVGDPFIVGSVFGKVRAMFDDRGRVLAEAGPSTPVEVLGLTALPEAGDRFQVVTDEVRAKQVASYRGQKVREAALAASSRLTLDQLHEQLQAGTVKELPLILKADVGGSVEALSEQLEKLSTEKVKVKIVHAGVGAISETDVLLASASNAVIIAF
;
A
#
# COMPACT_ATOMS: atom_id res chain seq x y z
N MET A 1 -43.03 17.00 61.87
CA MET A 1 -42.82 16.81 60.42
C MET A 1 -41.33 16.64 60.21
N GLY A 2 -40.90 15.43 59.85
CA GLY A 2 -39.48 15.10 59.65
C GLY A 2 -38.94 15.79 58.39
N GLN A 3 -37.70 16.28 58.46
CA GLN A 3 -37.00 16.85 57.32
C GLN A 3 -35.66 16.14 57.16
N VAL A 4 -35.36 15.64 55.96
CA VAL A 4 -34.12 14.93 55.63
C VAL A 4 -33.26 15.79 54.73
N ARG A 5 -31.95 15.85 54.99
CA ARG A 5 -31.01 16.62 54.16
C ARG A 5 -30.70 15.89 52.86
N ILE A 6 -30.64 16.63 51.76
CA ILE A 6 -30.39 16.09 50.41
C ILE A 6 -29.07 15.31 50.33
N ASN A 7 -28.01 15.80 50.98
CA ASN A 7 -26.73 15.10 51.03
C ASN A 7 -26.76 13.79 51.83
N GLU A 8 -27.61 13.69 52.85
CA GLU A 8 -27.77 12.46 53.63
C GLU A 8 -28.58 11.44 52.82
N LEU A 9 -29.65 11.88 52.15
CA LEU A 9 -30.45 11.05 51.25
C LEU A 9 -29.63 10.55 50.04
N ALA A 10 -28.78 11.40 49.47
CA ALA A 10 -27.90 11.04 48.36
C ALA A 10 -26.84 10.01 48.77
N ARG A 11 -26.30 10.13 49.99
CA ARG A 11 -25.37 9.13 50.55
C ARG A 11 -26.05 7.79 50.83
N GLU A 12 -27.28 7.80 51.34
CA GLU A 12 -28.05 6.59 51.61
C GLU A 12 -28.38 5.82 50.32
N LEU A 13 -28.65 6.54 49.23
CA LEU A 13 -28.96 5.96 47.92
C LEU A 13 -27.70 5.72 47.05
N GLU A 14 -26.50 5.91 47.60
CA GLU A 14 -25.20 5.81 46.90
C GLU A 14 -25.09 6.60 45.58
N VAL A 15 -25.92 7.63 45.40
CA VAL A 15 -25.96 8.48 44.19
C VAL A 15 -25.41 9.87 44.47
N LYS A 16 -24.81 10.49 43.45
CA LYS A 16 -24.31 11.87 43.57
C LYS A 16 -25.46 12.83 43.87
N SER A 17 -25.27 13.74 44.83
CA SER A 17 -26.28 14.74 45.23
C SER A 17 -26.84 15.58 44.06
N LYS A 18 -26.08 15.73 42.96
CA LYS A 18 -26.55 16.38 41.73
C LYS A 18 -27.75 15.64 41.10
N ARG A 19 -27.73 14.31 41.05
CA ARG A 19 -28.83 13.52 40.47
C ARG A 19 -30.11 13.62 41.30
N VAL A 20 -29.98 13.72 42.62
CA VAL A 20 -31.14 13.95 43.49
C VAL A 20 -31.70 15.34 43.25
N LEU A 21 -30.85 16.38 43.13
CA LEU A 21 -31.28 17.75 42.84
C LEU A 21 -31.98 17.90 41.49
N ASP A 22 -31.51 17.19 40.46
CA ASP A 22 -32.11 17.25 39.11
C ASP A 22 -33.54 16.66 39.07
N LEU A 23 -33.90 15.76 40.00
CA LEU A 23 -35.22 15.12 40.11
C LEU A 23 -36.23 15.89 40.97
N LEU A 24 -35.77 16.83 41.81
CA LEU A 24 -36.66 17.61 42.68
C LEU A 24 -37.67 18.50 41.94
N PRO A 25 -37.34 19.13 40.79
CA PRO A 25 -38.28 19.90 40.01
C PRO A 25 -39.42 19.04 39.44
N GLU A 26 -39.12 17.82 38.99
CA GLU A 26 -40.10 16.89 38.43
C GLU A 26 -41.08 16.35 39.49
N LEU A 27 -40.64 16.26 40.75
CA LEU A 27 -41.45 15.85 41.89
C LEU A 27 -42.23 17.00 42.54
N GLY A 28 -42.25 18.18 41.91
CA GLY A 28 -43.09 19.31 42.29
C GLY A 28 -42.48 20.30 43.29
N VAL A 29 -41.16 20.25 43.51
CA VAL A 29 -40.44 21.21 44.36
C VAL A 29 -39.79 22.28 43.49
N ALA A 30 -40.42 23.46 43.39
CA ALA A 30 -40.04 24.53 42.45
C ALA A 30 -38.90 25.45 42.92
N ASP A 31 -38.36 25.26 44.13
CA ASP A 31 -37.32 26.12 44.69
C ASP A 31 -35.90 25.61 44.39
N LYS A 32 -34.97 26.53 44.08
CA LYS A 32 -33.54 26.25 43.89
C LYS A 32 -32.90 25.78 45.21
N LYS A 33 -33.06 24.51 45.55
CA LYS A 33 -32.44 23.87 46.72
C LYS A 33 -30.97 23.54 46.44
N SER A 34 -30.14 23.67 47.46
CA SER A 34 -28.71 23.35 47.42
C SER A 34 -28.45 22.00 48.10
N HIS A 35 -27.25 21.45 47.94
CA HIS A 35 -26.83 20.16 48.51
C HIS A 35 -27.04 20.06 50.04
N SER A 36 -27.07 21.18 50.76
CA SER A 36 -27.29 21.25 52.20
C SER A 36 -28.75 21.53 52.61
N SER A 37 -29.68 21.68 51.67
CA SER A 37 -31.09 21.95 51.95
C SER A 37 -31.80 20.69 52.44
N SER A 38 -32.77 20.87 53.35
CA SER A 38 -33.64 19.79 53.82
C SER A 38 -34.92 19.70 52.99
N ILE A 39 -35.43 18.48 52.86
CA ILE A 39 -36.66 18.14 52.14
C ILE A 39 -37.60 17.41 53.11
N GLU A 40 -38.90 17.55 52.90
CA GLU A 40 -39.94 16.83 53.64
C GLU A 40 -39.89 15.32 53.34
N ASP A 41 -40.18 14.49 54.35
CA ASP A 41 -40.10 13.03 54.26
C ASP A 41 -40.93 12.46 53.08
N ASP A 42 -42.12 13.00 52.81
CA ASP A 42 -43.01 12.53 51.75
C ASP A 42 -42.38 12.64 50.35
N VAL A 43 -41.50 13.63 50.14
CA VAL A 43 -40.75 13.79 48.87
C VAL A 43 -39.49 12.92 48.89
N ALA A 44 -38.85 12.75 50.05
CA ALA A 44 -37.69 11.86 50.20
C ALA A 44 -38.06 10.39 49.90
N GLU A 45 -39.24 9.92 50.31
CA GLU A 45 -39.72 8.57 50.02
C GLU A 45 -39.96 8.34 48.52
N LYS A 46 -40.50 9.33 47.80
CA LYS A 46 -40.69 9.25 46.34
C LYS A 46 -39.36 9.15 45.59
N VAL A 47 -38.35 9.90 46.03
CA VAL A 47 -36.98 9.81 45.49
C VAL A 47 -36.39 8.42 45.75
N ARG A 48 -36.55 7.87 46.96
CA ARG A 48 -36.09 6.50 47.28
C ARG A 48 -36.76 5.44 46.40
N ALA A 49 -38.07 5.57 46.16
CA ALA A 49 -38.81 4.65 45.31
C ALA A 49 -38.35 4.70 43.84
N TYR A 50 -38.10 5.91 43.32
CA TYR A 50 -37.66 6.09 41.93
C TYR A 50 -36.30 5.44 41.66
N PHE A 51 -35.32 5.63 42.55
CA PHE A 51 -33.99 5.03 42.37
C PHE A 51 -33.99 3.51 42.57
N LYS A 52 -34.79 2.97 43.51
CA LYS A 52 -34.93 1.51 43.65
C LYS A 52 -35.55 0.85 42.41
N ALA A 53 -36.53 1.49 41.79
CA ALA A 53 -37.14 0.99 40.55
C ALA A 53 -36.15 1.04 39.37
N ALA A 54 -35.36 2.11 39.27
CA ALA A 54 -34.33 2.25 38.25
C ALA A 54 -33.22 1.19 38.38
N GLU A 55 -32.78 0.91 39.60
CA GLU A 55 -31.73 -0.09 39.87
C GLU A 55 -32.21 -1.52 39.55
N GLN A 56 -33.48 -1.84 39.84
CA GLN A 56 -34.08 -3.12 39.47
C GLN A 56 -34.20 -3.29 37.94
N ALA A 57 -34.58 -2.24 37.22
CA ALA A 57 -34.65 -2.26 35.76
C ALA A 57 -33.26 -2.42 35.10
N GLU A 58 -32.23 -1.80 35.66
CA GLU A 58 -30.84 -1.91 35.18
C GLU A 58 -30.29 -3.33 35.39
N GLN A 59 -30.56 -3.95 36.55
CA GLN A 59 -30.18 -5.35 36.82
C GLN A 59 -30.92 -6.36 35.94
N GLU A 60 -32.19 -6.10 35.59
CA GLU A 60 -32.93 -6.95 34.64
C GLU A 60 -32.40 -6.81 33.21
N ALA A 61 -32.07 -5.60 32.77
CA ALA A 61 -31.48 -5.36 31.45
C ALA A 61 -30.10 -6.01 31.31
N GLU A 62 -29.26 -5.95 32.35
CA GLU A 62 -27.93 -6.58 32.35
C GLU A 62 -28.03 -8.11 32.31
N ARG A 63 -28.99 -8.70 33.03
CA ARG A 63 -29.29 -10.14 32.95
C ARG A 63 -29.77 -10.57 31.55
N GLN A 64 -30.61 -9.76 30.91
CA GLN A 64 -31.09 -10.03 29.55
C GLN A 64 -29.95 -9.91 28.51
N ALA A 65 -29.07 -8.92 28.65
CA ALA A 65 -27.89 -8.76 27.79
C ALA A 65 -26.88 -9.92 27.96
N ALA A 66 -26.65 -10.36 29.19
CA ALA A 66 -25.79 -11.52 29.47
C ALA A 66 -26.37 -12.83 28.91
N ALA A 67 -27.69 -13.02 29.02
CA ALA A 67 -28.38 -14.19 28.45
C ALA A 67 -28.32 -14.21 26.91
N ALA A 68 -28.51 -13.05 26.25
CA ALA A 68 -28.40 -12.93 24.80
C ALA A 68 -26.97 -13.22 24.30
N LYS A 69 -25.96 -12.73 25.03
CA LYS A 69 -24.55 -12.98 24.69
C LYS A 69 -24.16 -14.46 24.86
N ALA A 70 -24.70 -15.12 25.88
CA ALA A 70 -24.50 -16.56 26.09
C ALA A 70 -25.19 -17.42 25.02
N ALA A 71 -26.38 -17.03 24.56
CA ALA A 71 -27.10 -17.70 23.48
C ALA A 71 -26.34 -17.58 22.14
N ALA A 72 -25.88 -16.38 21.79
CA ALA A 72 -25.10 -16.15 20.57
C ALA A 72 -23.77 -16.92 20.55
N ALA A 73 -23.09 -17.03 21.70
CA ALA A 73 -21.87 -17.80 21.81
C ALA A 73 -22.09 -19.32 21.63
N ARG A 74 -23.22 -19.86 22.08
CA ARG A 74 -23.59 -21.27 21.87
C ARG A 74 -23.89 -21.56 20.41
N GLU A 75 -24.65 -20.68 19.75
CA GLU A 75 -24.98 -20.83 18.33
C GLU A 75 -23.73 -20.73 17.43
N ALA A 76 -22.80 -19.82 17.76
CA ALA A 76 -21.51 -19.73 17.07
C ALA A 76 -20.65 -20.99 17.25
N ALA A 77 -20.66 -21.58 18.45
CA ALA A 77 -19.94 -22.82 18.72
C ALA A 77 -20.53 -24.03 17.97
N GLU A 78 -21.86 -24.11 17.87
CA GLU A 78 -22.55 -25.16 17.10
C GLU A 78 -22.29 -25.03 15.59
N ARG A 79 -22.32 -23.81 15.04
CA ARG A 79 -21.98 -23.57 13.62
C ARG A 79 -20.52 -23.91 13.31
N ALA A 80 -19.60 -23.59 14.21
CA ALA A 80 -18.18 -23.94 14.06
C ALA A 80 -17.96 -25.46 14.15
N ALA A 81 -18.71 -26.17 15.00
CA ALA A 81 -18.66 -27.63 15.08
C ALA A 81 -19.23 -28.28 13.81
N ALA A 82 -20.33 -27.77 13.27
CA ALA A 82 -20.93 -28.25 12.02
C ALA A 82 -20.00 -28.04 10.81
N GLN A 83 -19.32 -26.89 10.72
CA GLN A 83 -18.35 -26.62 9.66
C GLN A 83 -17.15 -27.56 9.73
N ARG A 84 -16.61 -27.82 10.92
CA ARG A 84 -15.50 -28.78 11.10
C ARG A 84 -15.91 -30.22 10.75
N ALA A 85 -17.16 -30.60 11.06
CA ALA A 85 -17.68 -31.92 10.68
C ALA A 85 -17.85 -32.05 9.15
N ALA A 86 -18.32 -31.00 8.48
CA ALA A 86 -18.43 -30.97 7.02
C ALA A 86 -17.07 -31.01 6.33
N GLU A 87 -16.07 -30.30 6.87
CA GLU A 87 -14.71 -30.27 6.34
C GLU A 87 -13.99 -31.62 6.53
N GLN A 88 -14.23 -32.30 7.65
CA GLN A 88 -13.74 -33.67 7.87
C GLN A 88 -14.41 -34.69 6.97
N ALA A 89 -15.72 -34.55 6.70
CA ALA A 89 -16.43 -35.40 5.75
C ALA A 89 -15.95 -35.21 4.31
N ALA A 90 -15.68 -33.96 3.90
CA ALA A 90 -15.11 -33.64 2.60
C ALA A 90 -13.67 -34.19 2.44
N ALA A 91 -12.85 -34.08 3.50
CA ALA A 91 -11.49 -34.65 3.50
C ALA A 91 -11.49 -36.19 3.45
N ALA A 92 -12.48 -36.85 4.07
CA ALA A 92 -12.64 -38.30 3.98
C ALA A 92 -13.07 -38.75 2.58
N ALA A 93 -14.01 -38.03 1.95
CA ALA A 93 -14.46 -38.31 0.58
C ALA A 93 -13.34 -38.10 -0.45
N ALA A 94 -12.48 -37.09 -0.25
CA ALA A 94 -11.32 -36.85 -1.11
C ALA A 94 -10.30 -38.00 -1.02
N ARG A 95 -10.07 -38.57 0.16
CA ARG A 95 -9.17 -39.72 0.35
C ARG A 95 -9.74 -41.01 -0.26
N GLU A 96 -11.05 -41.20 -0.23
CA GLU A 96 -11.70 -42.34 -0.91
C GLU A 96 -11.61 -42.23 -2.44
N ALA A 97 -11.75 -41.02 -2.99
CA ALA A 97 -11.57 -40.77 -4.42
C ALA A 97 -10.13 -41.00 -4.89
N GLU A 98 -9.14 -40.62 -4.07
CA GLU A 98 -7.72 -40.84 -4.34
C GLU A 98 -7.35 -42.34 -4.28
N ALA A 99 -7.95 -43.10 -3.35
CA ALA A 99 -7.77 -44.55 -3.27
C ALA A 99 -8.41 -45.32 -4.45
N ALA A 100 -9.52 -44.83 -5.00
CA ALA A 100 -10.17 -45.43 -6.16
C ALA A 100 -9.40 -45.19 -7.48
N ALA A 101 -8.60 -44.12 -7.56
CA ALA A 101 -7.77 -43.81 -8.72
C ALA A 101 -6.45 -44.64 -8.79
N ALA A 102 -6.09 -45.36 -7.72
CA ALA A 102 -4.84 -46.09 -7.61
C ALA A 102 -4.92 -47.60 -7.99
N ALA A 103 -6.03 -48.08 -8.55
CA ALA A 103 -6.17 -49.47 -9.00
C ALA A 103 -5.73 -49.64 -10.48
N PRO A 104 -4.84 -50.59 -10.82
CA PRO A 104 -4.38 -50.79 -12.19
C PRO A 104 -5.42 -51.53 -13.05
N ALA A 105 -5.66 -51.02 -14.26
CA ALA A 105 -6.61 -51.56 -15.24
C ALA A 105 -6.11 -52.89 -15.87
N PRO A 106 -6.99 -53.88 -16.13
CA PRO A 106 -6.64 -55.10 -16.85
C PRO A 106 -6.67 -54.91 -18.38
N PRO A 107 -5.86 -55.67 -19.15
CA PRO A 107 -5.74 -55.50 -20.60
C PRO A 107 -6.88 -56.13 -21.39
N SER A 108 -7.18 -55.47 -22.52
CA SER A 108 -8.16 -55.80 -23.55
C SER A 108 -7.76 -57.00 -24.42
N GLY A 109 -8.74 -57.83 -24.80
CA GLY A 109 -8.69 -58.57 -26.07
C GLY A 109 -9.53 -59.86 -26.15
N ALA A 110 -10.61 -59.82 -26.95
CA ALA A 110 -11.02 -60.83 -27.97
C ALA A 110 -12.52 -61.20 -28.01
N ARG A 111 -13.17 -60.74 -29.10
CA ARG A 111 -14.29 -61.27 -29.93
C ARG A 111 -15.44 -62.11 -29.29
N PRO A 112 -16.72 -61.77 -29.54
CA PRO A 112 -17.86 -62.64 -29.19
C PRO A 112 -18.20 -63.63 -30.32
N GLY A 113 -18.22 -64.92 -29.97
CA GLY A 113 -18.75 -66.03 -30.77
C GLY A 113 -19.88 -66.75 -30.04
N LEU A 114 -20.77 -67.36 -30.81
CA LEU A 114 -22.12 -67.86 -30.44
C LEU A 114 -22.20 -68.86 -29.26
N ALA A 115 -23.38 -68.86 -28.63
CA ALA A 115 -23.91 -69.72 -27.57
C ALA A 115 -24.05 -71.23 -27.97
N PRO A 116 -24.70 -72.11 -27.16
CA PRO A 116 -24.52 -72.47 -25.74
C PRO A 116 -24.44 -74.02 -25.54
N ALA A 117 -24.28 -74.47 -24.27
CA ALA A 117 -24.90 -75.64 -23.63
C ALA A 117 -23.98 -76.66 -22.90
N ALA A 118 -24.57 -77.22 -21.83
CA ALA A 118 -24.31 -78.49 -21.14
C ALA A 118 -23.37 -78.54 -19.90
N ARG A 119 -24.04 -78.75 -18.77
CA ARG A 119 -23.64 -79.30 -17.44
C ARG A 119 -23.02 -80.72 -17.54
N PRO A 120 -22.67 -81.42 -16.42
CA PRO A 120 -21.94 -81.02 -15.19
C PRO A 120 -20.98 -82.17 -14.69
N ALA A 121 -20.58 -82.07 -13.40
CA ALA A 121 -20.05 -83.12 -12.49
C ALA A 121 -18.54 -83.34 -12.54
N ALA A 122 -17.83 -83.74 -11.49
CA ALA A 122 -17.97 -83.81 -10.03
C ALA A 122 -16.56 -84.23 -9.53
N GLY A 123 -16.18 -83.97 -8.28
CA GLY A 123 -14.97 -84.61 -7.72
C GLY A 123 -14.28 -83.85 -6.60
N VAL A 124 -14.48 -84.35 -5.39
CA VAL A 124 -14.00 -83.94 -4.07
C VAL A 124 -12.51 -84.30 -3.83
N PRO A 125 -11.87 -83.88 -2.71
CA PRO A 125 -10.49 -83.38 -2.65
C PRO A 125 -9.50 -84.37 -2.01
N GLY A 126 -8.20 -84.08 -2.12
CA GLY A 126 -7.15 -84.91 -1.55
C GLY A 126 -5.91 -84.09 -1.18
N GLU A 127 -5.79 -83.84 0.12
CA GLU A 127 -4.70 -83.25 0.87
C GLU A 127 -3.50 -84.21 0.96
N LEU A 128 -2.26 -83.68 1.07
CA LEU A 128 -1.20 -84.05 2.05
C LEU A 128 0.25 -83.92 1.53
N ARG A 129 1.04 -83.11 2.28
CA ARG A 129 2.32 -83.52 2.95
C ARG A 129 3.58 -83.58 2.03
N ARG A 130 4.81 -83.11 2.33
CA ARG A 130 5.55 -82.53 3.48
C ARG A 130 6.96 -82.09 2.94
N VAL A 131 7.46 -80.91 3.35
CA VAL A 131 8.76 -80.63 4.07
C VAL A 131 10.11 -80.95 3.33
N PRO A 132 11.26 -80.28 3.59
CA PRO A 132 11.61 -78.84 3.56
C PRO A 132 13.00 -78.59 2.86
N ALA A 133 13.46 -77.33 2.73
CA ALA A 133 14.83 -76.86 3.05
C ALA A 133 15.16 -75.52 2.35
N ARG A 134 15.55 -74.57 3.21
CA ARG A 134 16.08 -73.21 3.01
C ARG A 134 17.56 -73.24 2.49
N PRO A 135 18.29 -72.11 2.41
CA PRO A 135 17.97 -70.74 1.94
C PRO A 135 19.15 -70.14 1.11
N VAL A 136 19.04 -68.96 0.47
CA VAL A 136 20.02 -67.86 0.66
C VAL A 136 19.41 -66.50 0.25
N ALA A 137 19.61 -65.51 1.14
CA ALA A 137 19.74 -64.04 0.95
C ALA A 137 18.67 -63.26 0.15
N ALA A 138 18.24 -62.06 0.54
CA ALA A 138 18.45 -61.23 1.72
C ALA A 138 17.24 -60.28 1.78
N ALA A 139 16.90 -59.87 2.99
CA ALA A 139 15.70 -59.10 3.35
C ALA A 139 16.19 -57.90 4.21
N PRO A 140 15.32 -56.98 4.69
CA PRO A 140 14.25 -56.27 4.00
C PRO A 140 14.01 -54.82 4.52
N ALA A 141 12.95 -54.21 3.96
CA ALA A 141 11.83 -53.51 4.61
C ALA A 141 11.97 -52.14 5.29
N THR A 142 11.00 -51.32 4.88
CA THR A 142 10.38 -50.14 5.46
C THR A 142 9.37 -50.45 6.58
N ALA A 143 9.04 -49.38 7.33
CA ALA A 143 7.75 -49.03 7.95
C ALA A 143 7.51 -49.31 9.47
N GLU A 144 7.54 -48.21 10.26
CA GLU A 144 6.48 -47.62 11.14
C GLU A 144 5.73 -48.46 12.23
N PRO A 145 4.96 -47.86 13.17
CA PRO A 145 5.13 -46.62 13.96
C PRO A 145 4.67 -46.72 15.47
N ALA A 146 4.74 -45.58 16.17
CA ALA A 146 3.94 -45.12 17.33
C ALA A 146 4.20 -45.64 18.78
N ALA A 147 4.48 -44.71 19.72
CA ALA A 147 3.58 -44.35 20.86
C ALA A 147 4.26 -43.52 21.98
N ARG A 148 3.46 -42.60 22.53
CA ARG A 148 3.64 -41.60 23.61
C ARG A 148 4.23 -42.12 24.95
N LEU A 149 4.96 -41.26 25.70
CA LEU A 149 4.62 -40.72 27.05
C LEU A 149 5.85 -40.17 27.83
N ARG A 150 5.54 -39.30 28.80
CA ARG A 150 6.35 -38.30 29.54
C ARG A 150 7.16 -38.86 30.76
N PRO A 151 7.95 -38.03 31.50
CA PRO A 151 9.29 -38.36 32.01
C PRO A 151 9.43 -38.56 33.54
N ARG A 152 10.52 -39.19 34.02
CA ARG A 152 11.21 -38.86 35.30
C ARG A 152 12.55 -39.60 35.54
N ALA A 153 13.59 -38.80 35.84
CA ALA A 153 14.68 -38.90 36.84
C ALA A 153 15.32 -40.26 37.30
N VAL A 154 16.66 -40.36 37.06
CA VAL A 154 17.87 -40.79 37.87
C VAL A 154 17.73 -41.76 39.08
N PRO A 155 18.78 -42.50 39.59
CA PRO A 155 20.22 -42.12 39.73
C PRO A 155 21.30 -43.23 39.66
N GLY A 156 22.60 -42.86 39.73
CA GLY A 156 23.69 -43.76 40.17
C GLY A 156 25.12 -43.33 39.82
N ALA A 157 25.85 -42.76 40.80
CA ALA A 157 27.32 -42.60 40.83
C ALA A 157 27.93 -43.59 41.84
N PRO A 158 29.29 -43.77 41.94
CA PRO A 158 29.99 -43.12 43.08
C PRO A 158 31.53 -42.88 42.98
N GLY A 159 32.00 -41.89 43.77
CA GLY A 159 33.28 -41.89 44.50
C GLY A 159 34.35 -40.85 44.05
N ALA A 160 34.98 -40.02 44.88
CA ALA A 160 34.94 -39.77 46.33
C ALA A 160 35.63 -38.42 46.70
N ALA A 161 35.26 -37.85 47.87
CA ALA A 161 35.57 -36.52 48.46
C ALA A 161 36.79 -36.58 49.45
N PRO A 162 37.05 -35.68 50.47
CA PRO A 162 36.43 -34.40 50.95
C PRO A 162 37.48 -33.30 51.37
N VAL A 163 37.14 -32.06 51.83
CA VAL A 163 36.85 -31.58 53.21
C VAL A 163 36.40 -30.08 53.18
N ALA A 164 35.53 -29.67 54.13
CA ALA A 164 34.72 -28.44 54.25
C ALA A 164 35.36 -27.30 55.13
N PRO A 165 34.63 -26.32 55.73
CA PRO A 165 33.55 -25.39 55.30
C PRO A 165 33.85 -23.89 55.65
N GLY A 166 33.23 -22.91 54.96
CA GLY A 166 32.99 -21.58 55.59
C GLY A 166 33.01 -20.31 54.71
N LYS A 167 31.85 -19.62 54.71
CA LYS A 167 31.55 -18.20 54.38
C LYS A 167 31.45 -17.75 52.91
N PRO A 168 30.45 -16.89 52.58
CA PRO A 168 30.36 -16.21 51.29
C PRO A 168 31.33 -15.01 51.27
N ILE A 169 32.13 -14.88 50.20
CA ILE A 169 33.02 -13.74 49.98
C ILE A 169 32.82 -13.25 48.55
N TYR A 170 31.95 -12.26 48.38
CA TYR A 170 32.26 -11.14 47.49
C TYR A 170 31.61 -9.89 48.08
N GLU A 171 32.38 -9.24 48.95
CA GLU A 171 32.16 -7.88 49.40
C GLU A 171 32.61 -6.88 48.32
N PRO A 172 32.00 -5.68 48.31
CA PRO A 172 32.32 -4.61 47.38
C PRO A 172 33.68 -3.99 47.73
N LYS A 173 34.50 -3.69 46.72
CA LYS A 173 35.74 -2.91 46.92
C LYS A 173 35.46 -1.39 46.92
N PRO A 174 36.29 -0.59 47.63
CA PRO A 174 35.82 0.50 48.47
C PRO A 174 36.16 1.91 47.97
N ALA A 175 35.49 2.89 48.57
CA ALA A 175 35.61 4.32 48.31
C ALA A 175 36.71 5.02 49.13
N THR A 176 37.39 5.98 48.50
CA THR A 176 38.03 7.19 49.09
C THR A 176 38.39 8.11 47.91
N LYS A 177 38.09 9.41 47.77
CA LYS A 177 37.66 10.50 48.67
C LYS A 177 36.73 11.48 47.92
N ALA A 178 35.80 12.03 48.69
CA ALA A 178 34.93 13.21 48.55
C ALA A 178 35.10 14.20 47.38
N LYS A 179 33.99 14.45 46.66
CA LYS A 179 33.58 15.78 46.17
C LYS A 179 32.06 15.94 46.26
N ALA A 180 31.64 17.09 46.77
CA ALA A 180 30.27 17.50 47.13
C ALA A 180 29.27 17.54 45.95
N PRO A 181 27.95 17.49 46.20
CA PRO A 181 26.94 17.30 45.15
C PRO A 181 26.74 18.54 44.28
N ALA A 182 26.59 18.31 42.97
CA ALA A 182 26.31 19.33 41.98
C ALA A 182 24.89 19.91 42.15
N ARG A 183 24.82 21.23 42.32
CA ARG A 183 23.59 22.03 42.39
C ARG A 183 22.92 22.14 41.03
N THR A 184 21.59 22.25 41.08
CA THR A 184 20.64 22.46 39.99
C THR A 184 20.92 23.71 39.14
N HIS A 185 20.55 23.64 37.88
CA HIS A 185 20.91 24.56 36.78
C HIS A 185 20.28 25.97 36.83
N LEU A 186 19.77 26.40 37.99
CA LEU A 186 19.06 27.68 38.17
C LEU A 186 19.92 28.79 38.83
N ASP A 187 21.04 28.45 39.47
CA ASP A 187 21.88 29.42 40.20
C ASP A 187 23.03 30.05 39.37
N LYS A 188 23.18 29.70 38.08
CA LYS A 188 24.26 30.25 37.24
C LYS A 188 23.96 31.61 36.59
N ARG A 189 22.77 32.18 36.80
CA ARG A 189 22.38 33.47 36.18
C ARG A 189 22.61 34.71 37.05
N PHE A 190 23.04 34.55 38.30
CA PHE A 190 23.19 35.69 39.22
C PHE A 190 24.64 36.15 39.48
N ASP A 191 25.66 35.40 39.08
CA ASP A 191 27.07 35.70 39.44
C ASP A 191 27.90 36.39 38.33
N GLU A 192 27.40 36.47 37.08
CA GLU A 192 28.11 37.12 35.97
C GLU A 192 27.64 38.56 35.68
N GLY A 193 26.63 39.06 36.40
CA GLY A 193 26.04 40.39 36.19
C GLY A 193 26.75 41.56 36.87
N GLU A 194 27.57 41.33 37.91
CA GLU A 194 28.05 42.41 38.79
C GLU A 194 29.55 42.71 38.70
N ARG A 195 30.28 42.16 37.71
CA ARG A 195 31.75 42.40 37.58
C ARG A 195 32.15 43.42 36.51
N ARG A 196 31.24 44.26 36.02
CA ARG A 196 31.53 45.28 34.99
C ARG A 196 31.36 46.74 35.42
N LEU A 197 31.23 47.01 36.70
CA LEU A 197 31.15 48.39 37.22
C LEU A 197 32.19 48.60 38.32
N MET A 198 33.46 48.79 37.95
CA MET A 198 34.46 49.52 38.76
C MET A 198 35.81 49.53 38.04
N HIS A 199 36.15 50.64 37.37
CA HIS A 199 37.53 51.11 37.19
C HIS A 199 37.54 52.65 37.28
N PRO A 200 38.54 53.26 37.95
CA PRO A 200 38.50 54.66 38.34
C PRO A 200 38.96 55.62 37.24
N VAL A 201 38.42 56.84 37.33
CA VAL A 201 38.72 58.02 36.52
C VAL A 201 40.18 58.46 36.74
N ARG A 202 40.95 58.62 35.65
CA ARG A 202 42.15 59.45 35.61
C ARG A 202 42.08 60.43 34.45
N VAL A 203 41.94 61.70 34.82
CA VAL A 203 42.00 62.90 33.99
C VAL A 203 43.40 63.01 33.37
N ARG A 204 43.47 63.29 32.06
CA ARG A 204 44.68 63.85 31.44
C ARG A 204 44.31 64.88 30.36
N VAL A 205 45.07 65.97 30.41
CA VAL A 205 44.80 67.33 29.93
C VAL A 205 45.09 67.47 28.43
N LYS A 206 44.30 68.30 27.74
CA LYS A 206 44.50 68.75 26.34
C LYS A 206 45.76 69.59 26.16
N PRO A 207 46.38 69.55 24.98
CA PRO A 207 46.83 70.77 24.32
C PRO A 207 46.26 70.92 22.89
N GLU A 208 45.93 72.16 22.52
CA GLU A 208 45.63 72.62 21.15
C GLU A 208 46.91 73.21 20.47
N PRO A 209 46.85 73.87 19.30
CA PRO A 209 46.51 73.38 17.95
C PRO A 209 47.64 73.67 16.94
N GLY A 210 47.81 72.89 15.87
CA GLY A 210 48.80 73.20 14.83
C GLY A 210 48.96 72.20 13.69
N GLU A 211 48.29 72.50 12.58
CA GLU A 211 48.64 72.27 11.16
C GLU A 211 49.07 70.89 10.59
N ARG A 212 48.35 70.53 9.51
CA ARG A 212 48.69 69.62 8.36
C ARG A 212 48.35 68.13 8.58
N LYS A 213 47.60 67.44 7.71
CA LYS A 213 47.16 67.65 6.33
C LYS A 213 45.80 66.97 6.17
N ALA A 214 44.96 67.57 5.33
CA ALA A 214 43.79 66.96 4.76
C ALA A 214 44.15 65.62 4.08
N ALA A 215 43.53 64.53 4.51
CA ALA A 215 43.28 63.37 3.67
C ALA A 215 41.78 63.14 3.77
N LEU A 216 41.10 63.34 2.64
CA LEU A 216 39.71 62.98 2.47
C LEU A 216 39.51 61.57 3.00
N ARG A 217 38.65 61.42 4.00
CA ARG A 217 38.09 60.11 4.32
C ARG A 217 37.06 59.85 3.23
N GLU A 218 37.53 59.23 2.15
CA GLU A 218 36.67 58.63 1.13
C GLU A 218 35.58 57.82 1.85
N ALA A 219 34.34 58.12 1.51
CA ALA A 219 33.22 57.25 1.81
C ALA A 219 33.57 55.86 1.29
N ALA A 220 33.55 54.86 2.17
CA ALA A 220 33.68 53.48 1.75
C ALA A 220 32.66 53.23 0.63
N PRO A 221 33.06 52.74 -0.55
CA PRO A 221 32.14 52.49 -1.63
C PRO A 221 31.09 51.49 -1.13
N ALA A 222 29.83 51.75 -1.45
CA ALA A 222 28.75 50.79 -1.26
C ALA A 222 29.19 49.42 -1.81
N PRO A 223 28.96 48.32 -1.08
CA PRO A 223 29.37 47.00 -1.56
C PRO A 223 28.77 46.80 -2.96
N ALA A 224 29.65 46.47 -3.92
CA ALA A 224 29.26 46.22 -5.29
C ALA A 224 28.10 45.21 -5.32
N PRO A 225 27.10 45.39 -6.21
CA PRO A 225 26.02 44.43 -6.36
C PRO A 225 26.64 43.06 -6.65
N ARG A 226 26.40 42.10 -5.76
CA ARG A 226 26.82 40.70 -5.96
C ARG A 226 26.29 40.26 -7.33
N PRO A 227 27.09 39.54 -8.13
CA PRO A 227 26.61 39.03 -9.41
C PRO A 227 25.35 38.19 -9.16
N ALA A 228 24.36 38.28 -10.06
CA ALA A 228 23.13 37.51 -9.95
C ALA A 228 23.47 36.02 -9.92
N ILE A 229 23.47 35.44 -8.72
CA ILE A 229 23.71 34.01 -8.54
C ILE A 229 22.45 33.33 -9.04
N GLN A 230 22.56 32.58 -10.13
CA GLN A 230 21.48 31.70 -10.56
C GLN A 230 21.42 30.52 -9.59
N VAL A 231 20.39 30.49 -8.76
CA VAL A 231 20.19 29.42 -7.78
C VAL A 231 19.09 28.50 -8.25
N THR A 232 19.45 27.23 -8.46
CA THR A 232 18.49 26.18 -8.73
C THR A 232 17.83 25.73 -7.43
N ILE A 233 16.54 26.04 -7.29
CA ILE A 233 15.71 25.66 -6.15
C ILE A 233 15.00 24.36 -6.49
N THR A 234 15.07 23.41 -5.56
CA THR A 234 14.59 22.05 -5.75
C THR A 234 13.54 21.71 -4.72
N GLU A 235 12.66 20.75 -5.05
CA GLU A 235 11.54 20.39 -4.18
C GLU A 235 12.05 19.91 -2.81
N GLY A 236 11.58 20.54 -1.73
CA GLY A 236 11.94 20.18 -0.36
C GLY A 236 13.32 20.68 0.10
N ILE A 237 13.92 21.67 -0.55
CA ILE A 237 15.20 22.26 -0.14
C ILE A 237 15.18 22.70 1.33
N THR A 238 16.22 22.34 2.08
CA THR A 238 16.35 22.77 3.48
C THR A 238 16.89 24.20 3.59
N VAL A 239 16.60 24.89 4.70
CA VAL A 239 17.16 26.22 4.98
C VAL A 239 18.69 26.21 4.89
N LYS A 240 19.34 25.12 5.33
CA LYS A 240 20.78 24.92 5.22
C LYS A 240 21.25 24.87 3.78
N GLU A 241 20.65 24.03 2.94
CA GLU A 241 21.02 23.88 1.53
C GLU A 241 20.73 25.14 0.72
N LEU A 242 19.63 25.83 1.02
CA LEU A 242 19.30 27.11 0.40
C LEU A 242 20.36 28.17 0.76
N ALA A 243 20.82 28.19 2.01
CA ALA A 243 21.89 29.08 2.44
C ALA A 243 23.22 28.77 1.76
N GLU A 244 23.57 27.48 1.60
CA GLU A 244 24.76 27.04 0.87
C GLU A 244 24.70 27.42 -0.62
N LYS A 245 23.55 27.22 -1.29
CA LYS A 245 23.38 27.60 -2.71
C LYS A 245 23.39 29.10 -2.94
N LEU A 246 22.92 29.90 -1.96
CA LEU A 246 22.93 31.36 -2.01
C LEU A 246 24.26 31.98 -1.51
N ASP A 247 25.22 31.16 -1.08
CA ASP A 247 26.48 31.58 -0.45
C ASP A 247 26.27 32.58 0.72
N VAL A 248 25.26 32.32 1.54
CA VAL A 248 24.91 33.11 2.73
C VAL A 248 24.86 32.23 3.97
N ARG A 249 25.00 32.83 5.16
CA ARG A 249 24.93 32.06 6.40
C ARG A 249 23.48 31.68 6.67
N ALA A 250 23.24 30.46 7.15
CA ALA A 250 21.89 29.99 7.52
C ALA A 250 21.17 30.93 8.51
N LYS A 251 21.92 31.66 9.36
CA LYS A 251 21.36 32.67 10.27
C LYS A 251 20.69 33.83 9.54
N ASP A 252 21.25 34.26 8.40
CA ASP A 252 20.72 35.39 7.63
C ASP A 252 19.44 34.98 6.88
N VAL A 253 19.39 33.74 6.39
CA VAL A 253 18.19 33.15 5.78
C VAL A 253 17.06 32.98 6.81
N ILE A 254 17.39 32.49 8.01
CA ILE A 254 16.41 32.36 9.11
C ILE A 254 15.88 33.73 9.54
N LYS A 255 16.72 34.77 9.55
CA LYS A 255 16.29 36.13 9.88
C LYS A 255 15.24 36.65 8.89
N VAL A 256 15.46 36.44 7.58
CA VAL A 256 14.48 36.83 6.54
C VAL A 256 13.17 36.05 6.67
N LEU A 257 13.23 34.76 7.02
CA LEU A 257 12.04 33.95 7.30
C LEU A 257 11.28 34.43 8.54
N LEU A 258 12.01 34.87 9.57
CA LEU A 258 11.44 35.42 10.79
C LEU A 258 10.77 36.77 10.55
N ASP A 259 11.39 37.65 9.74
CA ASP A 259 10.82 38.94 9.35
C ASP A 259 9.48 38.78 8.60
N ARG A 260 9.24 37.59 8.01
CA ARG A 260 7.98 37.21 7.35
C ARG A 260 7.01 36.44 8.26
N GLY A 261 7.33 36.32 9.55
CA GLY A 261 6.46 35.70 10.55
C GLY A 261 6.49 34.16 10.55
N MET A 262 7.46 33.52 9.90
CA MET A 262 7.62 32.06 9.93
C MET A 262 8.85 31.62 10.74
N LEU A 263 8.60 30.78 11.74
CA LEU A 263 9.64 30.15 12.54
C LEU A 263 10.14 28.90 11.82
N ALA A 264 11.30 29.00 11.16
CA ALA A 264 11.93 27.88 10.48
C ALA A 264 13.20 27.40 11.21
N THR A 265 13.41 26.08 11.28
CA THR A 265 14.65 25.49 11.80
C THR A 265 15.65 25.19 10.66
N ILE A 266 16.94 25.05 10.99
CA ILE A 266 18.03 24.87 9.99
C ILE A 266 17.77 23.70 9.02
N ASN A 267 17.17 22.62 9.52
CA ASN A 267 16.94 21.39 8.76
C ASN A 267 15.51 21.27 8.22
N GLN A 268 14.70 22.32 8.33
CA GLN A 268 13.33 22.32 7.83
C GLN A 268 13.33 22.54 6.31
N SER A 269 12.58 21.71 5.59
CA SER A 269 12.31 21.87 4.16
C SER A 269 11.37 23.05 3.94
N LEU A 270 11.69 23.91 2.97
CA LEU A 270 10.90 25.07 2.59
C LEU A 270 10.09 24.79 1.33
N ASP A 271 8.95 25.49 1.18
CA ASP A 271 8.20 25.46 -0.07
C ASP A 271 8.94 26.21 -1.20
N VAL A 272 8.69 25.80 -2.44
CA VAL A 272 9.35 26.32 -3.64
C VAL A 272 9.06 27.80 -3.83
N GLN A 273 7.83 28.24 -3.58
CA GLN A 273 7.45 29.65 -3.72
C GLN A 273 8.18 30.50 -2.68
N LEU A 274 8.15 30.05 -1.43
CA LEU A 274 8.82 30.71 -0.32
C LEU A 274 10.35 30.78 -0.51
N ALA A 275 10.96 29.67 -0.94
CA ALA A 275 12.39 29.62 -1.23
C ALA A 275 12.75 30.57 -2.39
N GLY A 276 11.88 30.66 -3.39
CA GLY A 276 12.00 31.62 -4.50
C GLY A 276 12.05 33.07 -4.02
N GLU A 277 11.11 33.44 -3.16
CA GLU A 277 11.04 34.79 -2.61
C GLU A 277 12.18 35.12 -1.65
N VAL A 278 12.64 34.15 -0.85
CA VAL A 278 13.81 34.33 0.03
C VAL A 278 15.06 34.55 -0.80
N ALA A 279 15.25 33.79 -1.88
CA ALA A 279 16.37 33.96 -2.80
C ALA A 279 16.35 35.30 -3.56
N GLN A 280 15.15 35.83 -3.88
CA GLN A 280 15.01 37.18 -4.47
C GLN A 280 15.54 38.28 -3.54
N ASN A 281 15.35 38.15 -2.22
CA ASN A 281 15.88 39.13 -1.24
C ASN A 281 17.41 39.16 -1.19
N PHE A 282 18.08 38.11 -1.70
CA PHE A 282 19.53 38.00 -1.78
C PHE A 282 20.08 38.25 -3.21
N ASN A 283 19.28 38.82 -4.11
CA ASN A 283 19.61 39.10 -5.51
C ASN A 283 19.97 37.85 -6.34
N ALA A 284 19.41 36.68 -5.99
CA ALA A 284 19.57 35.47 -6.78
C ALA A 284 18.38 35.27 -7.75
N SER A 285 18.67 34.91 -9.00
CA SER A 285 17.65 34.50 -9.96
C SER A 285 17.37 33.00 -9.79
N THR A 286 16.12 32.65 -9.51
CA THR A 286 15.75 31.29 -9.14
C THR A 286 15.21 30.51 -10.32
N SER A 287 15.84 29.40 -10.68
CA SER A 287 15.24 28.39 -11.55
C SER A 287 14.65 27.28 -10.67
N VAL A 288 13.34 27.06 -10.81
CA VAL A 288 12.65 25.94 -10.13
C VAL A 288 12.84 24.72 -11.01
N ILE A 289 13.53 23.72 -10.48
CA ILE A 289 13.72 22.43 -11.14
C ILE A 289 13.16 21.35 -10.21
N SER A 290 12.38 20.41 -10.75
CA SER A 290 11.86 19.30 -9.96
C SER A 290 13.02 18.46 -9.40
N PHE A 291 12.83 17.79 -8.25
CA PHE A 291 13.88 16.90 -7.72
C PHE A 291 14.25 15.80 -8.72
N GLU A 292 13.31 15.40 -9.57
CA GLU A 292 13.52 14.44 -10.64
C GLU A 292 14.47 14.99 -11.71
N GLU A 293 14.26 16.21 -12.18
CA GLU A 293 15.13 16.87 -13.15
C GLU A 293 16.51 17.21 -12.55
N GLN A 294 16.57 17.59 -11.26
CA GLN A 294 17.84 17.81 -10.58
C GLN A 294 18.57 16.49 -10.34
N SER A 295 17.89 15.42 -9.95
CA SER A 295 18.49 14.09 -9.82
C SER A 295 18.96 13.60 -11.18
N LEU A 296 18.17 13.77 -12.24
CA LEU A 296 18.60 13.49 -13.61
C LEU A 296 19.82 14.35 -14.01
N GLN A 297 19.89 15.63 -13.63
CA GLN A 297 21.05 16.49 -13.92
C GLN A 297 22.28 16.19 -13.05
N GLU A 298 22.12 15.83 -11.79
CA GLU A 298 23.21 15.45 -10.87
C GLU A 298 23.71 14.03 -11.13
N GLN A 299 22.83 13.13 -11.58
CA GLN A 299 23.14 11.73 -11.92
C GLN A 299 23.55 11.52 -13.38
N VAL A 300 23.48 12.56 -14.23
CA VAL A 300 24.12 12.58 -15.53
C VAL A 300 25.41 13.39 -15.39
N PRO A 301 26.55 12.76 -15.02
CA PRO A 301 27.85 13.33 -15.36
C PRO A 301 27.83 13.68 -16.85
N ALA A 302 28.37 14.85 -17.22
CA ALA A 302 28.51 15.25 -18.62
C ALA A 302 29.29 14.22 -19.48
N GLU A 303 29.94 13.24 -18.83
CA GLU A 303 30.69 12.13 -19.42
C GLU A 303 29.92 10.79 -19.50
N ALA A 304 28.73 10.67 -18.88
CA ALA A 304 27.90 9.47 -18.93
C ALA A 304 26.92 9.48 -20.12
N LYS A 305 27.40 9.89 -21.30
CA LYS A 305 26.73 9.54 -22.57
C LYS A 305 26.99 8.07 -22.88
N GLY A 306 26.48 7.18 -22.04
CA GLY A 306 26.52 5.75 -22.30
C GLY A 306 25.80 5.42 -23.60
N GLU A 307 26.27 4.39 -24.31
CA GLU A 307 25.59 3.89 -25.50
C GLU A 307 24.16 3.49 -25.16
N ARG A 308 23.22 4.06 -25.89
CA ARG A 308 21.81 3.69 -25.82
C ARG A 308 21.64 2.36 -26.55
N ALA A 309 21.49 1.29 -25.79
CA ALA A 309 21.24 -0.04 -26.32
C ALA A 309 19.77 -0.20 -26.71
N ALA A 310 19.50 -1.09 -27.67
CA ALA A 310 18.14 -1.50 -28.00
C ALA A 310 17.49 -2.16 -26.79
N ARG A 311 16.27 -1.73 -26.45
CA ARG A 311 15.51 -2.29 -25.32
C ARG A 311 14.34 -3.16 -25.80
N ALA A 312 13.85 -4.02 -24.93
CA ALA A 312 12.64 -4.78 -25.20
C ALA A 312 11.41 -3.85 -25.24
N PRO A 313 10.50 -4.01 -26.19
CA PRO A 313 9.26 -3.23 -26.23
C PRO A 313 8.33 -3.61 -25.08
N VAL A 314 7.69 -2.59 -24.51
CA VAL A 314 6.64 -2.75 -23.51
C VAL A 314 5.28 -2.57 -24.19
N VAL A 315 4.42 -3.57 -24.07
CA VAL A 315 3.19 -3.72 -24.83
C VAL A 315 2.00 -3.83 -23.90
N THR A 316 1.06 -2.88 -23.97
CA THR A 316 -0.21 -3.01 -23.23
C THR A 316 -1.24 -3.67 -24.11
N VAL A 317 -2.01 -4.62 -23.56
CA VAL A 317 -3.14 -5.21 -24.27
C VAL A 317 -4.46 -4.61 -23.79
N MET A 318 -5.20 -4.01 -24.72
CA MET A 318 -6.45 -3.29 -24.48
C MET A 318 -7.59 -3.84 -25.34
N GLY A 319 -8.83 -3.55 -24.95
CA GLY A 319 -10.02 -4.02 -25.64
C GLY A 319 -11.20 -4.24 -24.70
N HIS A 320 -12.34 -4.55 -25.30
CA HIS A 320 -13.61 -4.81 -24.61
C HIS A 320 -13.56 -6.08 -23.75
N VAL A 321 -14.53 -6.21 -22.85
CA VAL A 321 -14.78 -7.43 -22.08
C VAL A 321 -15.10 -8.59 -23.05
N ASP A 322 -14.68 -9.81 -22.71
CA ASP A 322 -14.94 -11.02 -23.52
C ASP A 322 -14.37 -11.03 -24.95
N HIS A 323 -13.56 -10.05 -25.33
CA HIS A 323 -12.81 -10.09 -26.60
C HIS A 323 -11.60 -11.05 -26.55
N GLY A 324 -11.35 -11.68 -25.40
CA GLY A 324 -10.31 -12.69 -25.22
C GLY A 324 -8.91 -12.13 -25.03
N LYS A 325 -8.77 -10.99 -24.34
CA LYS A 325 -7.47 -10.39 -23.96
C LYS A 325 -6.64 -11.35 -23.10
N THR A 326 -7.17 -11.73 -21.94
CA THR A 326 -6.53 -12.68 -21.02
C THR A 326 -6.26 -14.01 -21.73
N SER A 327 -7.19 -14.48 -22.57
CA SER A 327 -6.98 -15.71 -23.36
C SER A 327 -5.85 -15.60 -24.37
N LEU A 328 -5.66 -14.44 -25.01
CA LEU A 328 -4.54 -14.19 -25.91
C LEU A 328 -3.23 -14.20 -25.12
N LEU A 329 -3.20 -13.53 -23.97
CA LEU A 329 -2.03 -13.46 -23.10
C LEU A 329 -1.65 -14.83 -22.53
N ASP A 330 -2.64 -15.62 -22.11
CA ASP A 330 -2.48 -17.01 -21.70
C ASP A 330 -1.89 -17.88 -22.82
N ALA A 331 -2.43 -17.73 -24.04
CA ALA A 331 -1.94 -18.46 -25.19
C ALA A 331 -0.48 -18.13 -25.54
N VAL A 332 -0.10 -16.85 -25.38
CA VAL A 332 1.28 -16.35 -25.60
C VAL A 332 2.22 -16.75 -24.45
N ARG A 333 1.73 -16.79 -23.20
CA ARG A 333 2.51 -17.18 -22.02
C ARG A 333 2.66 -18.70 -21.86
N GLU A 334 1.91 -19.49 -22.65
CA GLU A 334 1.77 -20.94 -22.49
C GLU A 334 1.24 -21.34 -21.10
N THR A 335 0.46 -20.47 -20.47
CA THR A 335 -0.16 -20.67 -19.16
C THR A 335 -1.68 -20.54 -19.24
N SER A 336 -2.40 -20.86 -18.16
CA SER A 336 -3.85 -20.64 -18.08
C SER A 336 -4.19 -19.91 -16.77
N ILE A 337 -4.10 -18.59 -16.80
CA ILE A 337 -4.43 -17.70 -15.68
C ILE A 337 -5.94 -17.46 -15.66
N ALA A 338 -6.57 -17.30 -16.83
CA ALA A 338 -8.00 -17.02 -16.95
C ALA A 338 -8.90 -18.09 -16.31
N ALA A 339 -8.43 -19.34 -16.21
CA ALA A 339 -9.18 -20.40 -15.53
C ALA A 339 -9.02 -20.40 -13.99
N GLY A 340 -7.94 -19.79 -13.48
CA GLY A 340 -7.64 -19.70 -12.06
C GLY A 340 -8.14 -18.42 -11.38
N GLU A 341 -8.39 -17.35 -12.15
CA GLU A 341 -8.91 -16.09 -11.63
C GLU A 341 -10.41 -16.16 -11.29
N ALA A 342 -10.78 -15.55 -10.17
CA ALA A 342 -12.16 -15.49 -9.73
C ALA A 342 -13.02 -14.73 -10.75
N GLY A 343 -14.04 -15.40 -11.30
CA GLY A 343 -14.90 -14.83 -12.34
C GLY A 343 -14.33 -14.91 -13.76
N GLY A 344 -13.16 -15.53 -13.95
CA GLY A 344 -12.55 -15.73 -15.27
C GLY A 344 -12.13 -14.46 -16.01
N ILE A 345 -11.88 -13.38 -15.27
CA ILE A 345 -11.51 -12.06 -15.80
C ILE A 345 -10.26 -11.51 -15.09
N THR A 346 -9.40 -10.80 -15.84
CA THR A 346 -8.27 -10.06 -15.27
C THR A 346 -8.79 -8.88 -14.44
N GLN A 347 -8.49 -8.88 -13.14
CA GLN A 347 -8.88 -7.81 -12.20
C GLN A 347 -7.73 -6.87 -11.84
N HIS A 348 -6.47 -7.32 -11.96
CA HIS A 348 -5.27 -6.55 -11.61
C HIS A 348 -4.41 -6.27 -12.85
N ILE A 349 -3.56 -5.25 -12.78
CA ILE A 349 -2.55 -5.04 -13.82
C ILE A 349 -1.41 -6.02 -13.57
N GLY A 350 -1.23 -6.97 -14.49
CA GLY A 350 -0.10 -7.91 -14.49
C GLY A 350 0.94 -7.49 -15.52
N ALA A 351 2.22 -7.66 -15.21
CA ALA A 351 3.28 -7.52 -16.20
C ALA A 351 4.15 -8.78 -16.27
N TYR A 352 4.44 -9.24 -17.47
CA TYR A 352 5.21 -10.47 -17.68
C TYR A 352 6.06 -10.38 -18.95
N GLN A 353 7.10 -11.22 -19.01
CA GLN A 353 8.06 -11.22 -20.12
C GLN A 353 7.96 -12.50 -20.95
N VAL A 354 7.97 -12.32 -22.27
CA VAL A 354 7.95 -13.41 -23.26
C VAL A 354 9.14 -13.26 -24.18
N GLU A 355 9.78 -14.37 -24.51
CA GLU A 355 10.92 -14.40 -25.41
C GLU A 355 10.50 -14.99 -26.77
N VAL A 356 10.74 -14.22 -27.83
CA VAL A 356 10.40 -14.56 -29.21
C VAL A 356 11.65 -14.37 -30.06
N ARG A 357 12.16 -15.46 -30.67
CA ARG A 357 13.36 -15.43 -31.54
C ARG A 357 14.58 -14.76 -30.89
N GLY A 358 14.80 -14.98 -29.59
CA GLY A 358 15.91 -14.37 -28.83
C GLY A 358 15.72 -12.89 -28.47
N ARG A 359 14.54 -12.31 -28.75
CA ARG A 359 14.16 -10.96 -28.34
C ARG A 359 13.06 -11.04 -27.28
N LYS A 360 13.13 -10.17 -26.29
CA LYS A 360 12.16 -10.11 -25.21
C LYS A 360 11.06 -9.10 -25.54
N ILE A 361 9.82 -9.41 -25.16
CA ILE A 361 8.66 -8.52 -25.19
C ILE A 361 8.08 -8.51 -23.78
N VAL A 362 7.79 -7.32 -23.26
CA VAL A 362 7.08 -7.18 -21.98
C VAL A 362 5.62 -6.90 -22.27
N PHE A 363 4.73 -7.71 -21.72
CA PHE A 363 3.30 -7.49 -21.81
C PHE A 363 2.78 -6.91 -20.49
N ILE A 364 1.89 -5.93 -20.60
CA ILE A 364 1.08 -5.39 -19.52
C ILE A 364 -0.37 -5.78 -19.81
N ASP A 365 -0.94 -6.65 -18.97
CA ASP A 365 -2.36 -6.98 -19.02
C ASP A 365 -3.16 -5.90 -18.30
N THR A 366 -4.20 -5.38 -18.96
CA THR A 366 -5.09 -4.38 -18.36
C THR A 366 -6.54 -4.87 -18.33
N PRO A 367 -7.27 -4.69 -17.22
CA PRO A 367 -8.67 -5.08 -17.13
C PRO A 367 -9.57 -4.43 -18.20
N GLY A 368 -10.55 -5.18 -18.71
CA GLY A 368 -11.45 -4.74 -19.79
C GLY A 368 -12.72 -4.04 -19.34
N HIS A 369 -13.07 -4.12 -18.05
CA HIS A 369 -14.30 -3.54 -17.54
C HIS A 369 -14.20 -2.00 -17.53
N GLU A 370 -15.33 -1.32 -17.77
CA GLU A 370 -15.44 0.14 -17.71
C GLU A 370 -14.91 0.75 -16.40
N ALA A 371 -15.13 0.08 -15.26
CA ALA A 371 -14.63 0.45 -13.94
C ALA A 371 -13.12 0.75 -13.88
N PHE A 372 -12.33 0.16 -14.78
CA PHE A 372 -10.86 0.23 -14.77
C PHE A 372 -10.28 1.18 -15.83
N THR A 373 -11.02 2.22 -16.24
CA THR A 373 -10.54 3.26 -17.16
C THR A 373 -9.20 3.88 -16.74
N ARG A 374 -9.02 4.19 -15.44
CA ARG A 374 -7.75 4.74 -14.93
C ARG A 374 -6.57 3.77 -15.09
N MET A 375 -6.80 2.47 -14.88
CA MET A 375 -5.77 1.45 -15.10
C MET A 375 -5.36 1.36 -16.58
N ARG A 376 -6.33 1.47 -17.51
CA ARG A 376 -6.02 1.55 -18.95
C ARG A 376 -5.20 2.78 -19.30
N ALA A 377 -5.61 3.95 -18.81
CA ALA A 377 -4.86 5.19 -19.03
C ALA A 377 -3.43 5.12 -18.47
N ARG A 378 -3.22 4.44 -17.33
CA ARG A 378 -1.90 4.17 -16.77
C ARG A 378 -1.07 3.25 -17.67
N GLY A 379 -1.65 2.13 -18.10
CA GLY A 379 -1.00 1.20 -19.03
C GLY A 379 -0.53 1.89 -20.31
N ALA A 380 -1.41 2.67 -20.97
CA ALA A 380 -1.07 3.40 -22.19
C ALA A 380 0.12 4.35 -22.03
N LYS A 381 0.25 5.04 -20.88
CA LYS A 381 1.34 6.00 -20.64
C LYS A 381 2.72 5.34 -20.46
N VAL A 382 2.74 4.09 -20.00
CA VAL A 382 3.96 3.40 -19.62
C VAL A 382 4.51 2.55 -20.79
N THR A 383 3.70 2.32 -21.82
CA THR A 383 4.03 1.40 -22.93
C THR A 383 4.45 2.08 -24.22
N ASP A 384 5.25 1.35 -24.99
CA ASP A 384 5.77 1.74 -26.30
C ASP A 384 4.80 1.38 -27.43
N VAL A 385 4.02 0.31 -27.27
CA VAL A 385 3.03 -0.17 -28.25
C VAL A 385 1.76 -0.62 -27.52
N VAL A 386 0.58 -0.35 -28.10
CA VAL A 386 -0.70 -0.87 -27.60
C VAL A 386 -1.25 -1.90 -28.58
N VAL A 387 -1.58 -3.09 -28.06
CA VAL A 387 -2.30 -4.13 -28.82
C VAL A 387 -3.79 -4.03 -28.51
N LEU A 388 -4.59 -3.65 -29.50
CA LEU A 388 -6.03 -3.57 -29.41
C LEU A 388 -6.66 -4.90 -29.84
N VAL A 389 -7.28 -5.62 -28.90
CA VAL A 389 -7.96 -6.88 -29.17
C VAL A 389 -9.43 -6.62 -29.48
N VAL A 390 -9.84 -6.99 -30.68
CA VAL A 390 -11.23 -6.86 -31.15
C VAL A 390 -11.74 -8.21 -31.60
N ALA A 391 -12.87 -8.65 -31.08
CA ALA A 391 -13.42 -9.94 -31.48
C ALA A 391 -14.08 -9.84 -32.86
N ALA A 392 -13.85 -10.84 -33.72
CA ALA A 392 -14.37 -10.89 -35.09
C ALA A 392 -15.90 -11.11 -35.16
N ASP A 393 -16.49 -11.65 -34.11
CA ASP A 393 -17.95 -11.86 -33.96
C ASP A 393 -18.67 -10.61 -33.45
N ASP A 394 -18.09 -9.91 -32.49
CA ASP A 394 -18.70 -8.74 -31.83
C ASP A 394 -18.43 -7.43 -32.59
N GLY A 395 -17.19 -7.22 -33.04
CA GLY A 395 -16.73 -5.99 -33.67
C GLY A 395 -16.37 -4.86 -32.70
N VAL A 396 -16.42 -3.62 -33.17
CA VAL A 396 -15.99 -2.45 -32.37
C VAL A 396 -17.07 -2.04 -31.37
N MET A 397 -16.73 -2.08 -30.08
CA MET A 397 -17.60 -1.75 -28.94
C MET A 397 -17.18 -0.44 -28.25
N PRO A 398 -18.00 0.16 -27.36
CA PRO A 398 -17.67 1.41 -26.67
C PRO A 398 -16.32 1.39 -25.92
N GLN A 399 -16.00 0.31 -25.21
CA GLN A 399 -14.71 0.16 -24.50
C GLN A 399 -13.53 0.05 -25.47
N THR A 400 -13.76 -0.46 -26.69
CA THR A 400 -12.76 -0.45 -27.76
C THR A 400 -12.48 0.99 -28.21
N LEU A 401 -13.51 1.83 -28.33
CA LEU A 401 -13.35 3.25 -28.68
C LEU A 401 -12.56 3.98 -27.60
N GLU A 402 -12.89 3.74 -26.33
CA GLU A 402 -12.17 4.31 -25.20
C GLU A 402 -10.69 3.92 -25.19
N ALA A 403 -10.38 2.65 -25.49
CA ALA A 403 -9.00 2.19 -25.61
C ALA A 403 -8.23 2.89 -26.76
N ILE A 404 -8.88 3.14 -27.89
CA ILE A 404 -8.30 3.91 -29.01
C ILE A 404 -8.00 5.34 -28.57
N ASP A 405 -8.91 5.97 -27.83
CA ASP A 405 -8.74 7.34 -27.35
C ASP A 405 -7.59 7.46 -26.34
N HIS A 406 -7.45 6.49 -25.42
CA HIS A 406 -6.30 6.45 -24.49
C HIS A 406 -4.97 6.29 -25.21
N ALA A 407 -4.89 5.40 -26.20
CA ALA A 407 -3.67 5.20 -26.99
C ALA A 407 -3.31 6.45 -27.81
N ARG A 408 -4.30 7.12 -28.41
CA ARG A 408 -4.13 8.40 -29.12
C ARG A 408 -3.68 9.52 -28.20
N ALA A 409 -4.27 9.63 -27.01
CA ALA A 409 -3.89 10.62 -26.01
C ALA A 409 -2.44 10.41 -25.53
N ALA A 410 -2.02 9.15 -25.40
CA ALA A 410 -0.65 8.78 -25.05
C ALA A 410 0.34 8.85 -26.25
N LYS A 411 -0.16 9.03 -27.49
CA LYS A 411 0.62 9.03 -28.73
C LYS A 411 1.40 7.73 -28.97
N VAL A 412 0.79 6.61 -28.60
CA VAL A 412 1.39 5.27 -28.73
C VAL A 412 0.81 4.59 -29.97
N PRO A 413 1.62 3.95 -30.83
CA PRO A 413 1.14 3.23 -32.01
C PRO A 413 0.24 2.06 -31.59
N LEU A 414 -0.77 1.80 -32.42
CA LEU A 414 -1.75 0.76 -32.22
C LEU A 414 -1.49 -0.41 -33.18
N VAL A 415 -1.43 -1.61 -32.63
CA VAL A 415 -1.48 -2.88 -33.38
C VAL A 415 -2.81 -3.54 -33.08
N VAL A 416 -3.58 -3.89 -34.08
CA VAL A 416 -4.91 -4.50 -33.90
C VAL A 416 -4.80 -6.01 -34.03
N ALA A 417 -5.28 -6.74 -33.02
CA ALA A 417 -5.45 -8.18 -33.05
C ALA A 417 -6.94 -8.51 -33.19
N VAL A 418 -7.34 -8.97 -34.37
CA VAL A 418 -8.73 -9.41 -34.64
C VAL A 418 -8.87 -10.85 -34.15
N ASN A 419 -9.46 -11.05 -32.97
CA ASN A 419 -9.52 -12.32 -32.28
C ASN A 419 -10.78 -13.15 -32.63
N LYS A 420 -10.80 -14.42 -32.24
CA LYS A 420 -11.91 -15.38 -32.42
C LYS A 420 -12.24 -15.75 -33.88
N ILE A 421 -11.23 -15.80 -34.76
CA ILE A 421 -11.41 -16.25 -36.16
C ILE A 421 -11.81 -17.72 -36.30
N ASP A 422 -11.69 -18.50 -35.22
CA ASP A 422 -12.13 -19.89 -35.15
C ASP A 422 -13.65 -20.07 -35.15
N LYS A 423 -14.41 -19.00 -34.85
CA LYS A 423 -15.86 -19.07 -34.83
C LYS A 423 -16.44 -19.01 -36.25
N PRO A 424 -17.48 -19.81 -36.56
CA PRO A 424 -18.11 -19.79 -37.87
C PRO A 424 -18.81 -18.46 -38.21
N GLY A 425 -19.11 -17.63 -37.20
CA GLY A 425 -19.66 -16.28 -37.37
C GLY A 425 -18.62 -15.16 -37.42
N ALA A 426 -17.32 -15.46 -37.49
CA ALA A 426 -16.26 -14.47 -37.52
C ALA A 426 -16.27 -13.65 -38.82
N LEU A 427 -16.30 -12.32 -38.70
CA LEU A 427 -16.31 -11.38 -39.82
C LEU A 427 -15.16 -10.36 -39.70
N PRO A 428 -13.90 -10.77 -39.96
CA PRO A 428 -12.73 -9.89 -39.81
C PRO A 428 -12.81 -8.64 -40.70
N GLU A 429 -13.30 -8.80 -41.94
CA GLU A 429 -13.49 -7.69 -42.88
C GLU A 429 -14.46 -6.61 -42.37
N ARG A 430 -15.47 -6.99 -41.57
CA ARG A 430 -16.39 -6.04 -40.95
C ARG A 430 -15.65 -5.22 -39.88
N VAL A 431 -14.79 -5.85 -39.10
CA VAL A 431 -13.99 -5.19 -38.06
C VAL A 431 -13.00 -4.21 -38.69
N LYS A 432 -12.29 -4.61 -39.75
CA LYS A 432 -11.38 -3.72 -40.51
C LYS A 432 -12.09 -2.46 -41.01
N LYS A 433 -13.31 -2.58 -41.57
CA LYS A 433 -14.15 -1.44 -41.99
C LYS A 433 -14.49 -0.51 -40.83
N GLN A 434 -14.99 -1.07 -39.72
CA GLN A 434 -15.39 -0.28 -38.55
C GLN A 434 -14.21 0.46 -37.91
N LEU A 435 -13.01 -0.12 -37.92
CA LEU A 435 -11.79 0.52 -37.43
C LEU A 435 -11.28 1.59 -38.40
N ALA A 436 -11.38 1.36 -39.71
CA ALA A 436 -11.04 2.35 -40.73
C ALA A 436 -11.91 3.61 -40.61
N ASP A 437 -13.22 3.47 -40.33
CA ASP A 437 -14.13 4.60 -40.07
C ASP A 437 -13.70 5.44 -38.86
N ARG A 438 -12.93 4.84 -37.94
CA ARG A 438 -12.38 5.51 -36.75
C ARG A 438 -10.99 6.08 -36.98
N GLY A 439 -10.45 5.97 -38.19
CA GLY A 439 -9.11 6.44 -38.56
C GLY A 439 -7.98 5.47 -38.23
N LEU A 440 -8.28 4.17 -38.10
CA LEU A 440 -7.29 3.10 -38.04
C LEU A 440 -7.39 2.31 -39.35
N VAL A 441 -6.62 2.73 -40.36
CA VAL A 441 -6.68 2.13 -41.70
C VAL A 441 -5.70 0.96 -41.76
N PRO A 442 -6.13 -0.24 -42.21
CA PRO A 442 -5.24 -1.40 -42.33
C PRO A 442 -4.12 -1.16 -43.34
N GLU A 443 -2.94 -1.77 -43.11
CA GLU A 443 -1.82 -1.76 -44.07
C GLU A 443 -2.22 -2.32 -45.45
N ASP A 444 -3.10 -3.33 -45.50
CA ASP A 444 -3.65 -3.91 -46.74
C ASP A 444 -4.30 -2.85 -47.65
N TRP A 445 -4.82 -1.77 -47.07
CA TRP A 445 -5.52 -0.69 -47.76
C TRP A 445 -4.66 0.58 -47.91
N GLY A 446 -3.35 0.46 -47.66
CA GLY A 446 -2.40 1.58 -47.70
C GLY A 446 -2.41 2.45 -46.45
N GLY A 447 -2.94 1.94 -45.33
CA GLY A 447 -2.90 2.60 -44.03
C GLY A 447 -1.60 2.34 -43.25
N ASP A 448 -1.55 2.85 -42.02
CA ASP A 448 -0.43 2.76 -41.08
C ASP A 448 -0.67 1.76 -39.94
N THR A 449 -1.90 1.25 -39.80
CA THR A 449 -2.28 0.39 -38.68
C THR A 449 -2.11 -1.08 -39.05
N VAL A 450 -1.20 -1.76 -38.35
CA VAL A 450 -1.04 -3.21 -38.46
C VAL A 450 -2.28 -3.91 -37.92
N MET A 451 -2.91 -4.76 -38.73
CA MET A 451 -4.03 -5.59 -38.32
C MET A 451 -3.73 -7.07 -38.57
N VAL A 452 -3.77 -7.88 -37.52
CA VAL A 452 -3.49 -9.33 -37.58
C VAL A 452 -4.70 -10.11 -37.11
N ASP A 453 -5.14 -11.04 -37.95
CA ASP A 453 -6.23 -11.97 -37.65
C ASP A 453 -5.70 -13.14 -36.80
N VAL A 454 -6.21 -13.31 -35.59
CA VAL A 454 -5.70 -14.29 -34.60
C VAL A 454 -6.82 -15.15 -34.00
N SER A 455 -6.46 -16.37 -33.59
CA SER A 455 -7.31 -17.18 -32.69
C SER A 455 -6.51 -17.54 -31.44
N ALA A 456 -6.87 -16.94 -30.30
CA ALA A 456 -6.28 -17.28 -29.01
C ALA A 456 -6.51 -18.75 -28.64
N LYS A 457 -7.67 -19.32 -29.00
CA LYS A 457 -8.05 -20.69 -28.64
C LYS A 457 -7.34 -21.75 -29.48
N GLN A 458 -7.25 -21.54 -30.79
CA GLN A 458 -6.54 -22.45 -31.70
C GLN A 458 -5.03 -22.16 -31.79
N LYS A 459 -4.57 -21.07 -31.17
CA LYS A 459 -3.20 -20.54 -31.26
C LYS A 459 -2.76 -20.24 -32.70
N THR A 460 -3.70 -19.82 -33.54
CA THR A 460 -3.44 -19.46 -34.94
C THR A 460 -2.93 -18.03 -35.03
N ASN A 461 -1.90 -17.79 -35.85
CA ASN A 461 -1.30 -16.48 -36.15
C ASN A 461 -0.71 -15.69 -34.96
N LEU A 462 -0.53 -16.33 -33.78
CA LEU A 462 0.11 -15.67 -32.64
C LEU A 462 1.56 -15.29 -32.92
N ASN A 463 2.32 -16.16 -33.60
CA ASN A 463 3.70 -15.86 -34.00
C ASN A 463 3.76 -14.64 -34.93
N GLN A 464 2.82 -14.54 -35.88
CA GLN A 464 2.73 -13.40 -36.77
C GLN A 464 2.45 -12.09 -35.99
N LEU A 465 1.52 -12.12 -35.04
CA LEU A 465 1.25 -10.96 -34.17
C LEU A 465 2.51 -10.52 -33.41
N LEU A 466 3.23 -11.46 -32.81
CA LEU A 466 4.47 -11.18 -32.06
C LEU A 466 5.58 -10.61 -32.95
N GLU A 467 5.71 -11.14 -34.18
CA GLU A 467 6.66 -10.63 -35.16
C GLU A 467 6.33 -9.21 -35.62
N MET A 468 5.06 -8.92 -35.87
CA MET A 468 4.64 -7.57 -36.26
C MET A 468 4.82 -6.57 -35.12
N ILE A 469 4.56 -6.96 -33.86
CA ILE A 469 4.85 -6.12 -32.69
C ILE A 469 6.34 -5.75 -32.63
N LEU A 470 7.23 -6.72 -32.85
CA LEU A 470 8.68 -6.48 -32.89
C LEU A 470 9.05 -5.53 -34.03
N LEU A 471 8.43 -5.67 -35.20
CA LEU A 471 8.68 -4.81 -36.37
C LEU A 471 8.24 -3.36 -36.11
N VAL A 472 7.05 -3.15 -35.56
CA VAL A 472 6.58 -1.81 -35.17
C VAL A 472 7.50 -1.19 -34.12
N SER A 473 7.99 -2.01 -33.19
CA SER A 473 8.94 -1.57 -32.15
C SER A 473 10.30 -1.18 -32.72
N ASP A 474 10.78 -1.88 -33.76
CA ASP A 474 12.03 -1.54 -34.45
C ASP A 474 11.92 -0.22 -35.20
N MET A 475 10.76 0.08 -35.79
CA MET A 475 10.49 1.37 -36.43
C MET A 475 10.51 2.53 -35.44
N GLN A 476 10.21 2.29 -34.16
CA GLN A 476 10.30 3.30 -33.10
C GLN A 476 11.72 3.50 -32.56
N GLU A 477 12.69 2.66 -32.95
CA GLU A 477 14.08 2.69 -32.47
C GLU A 477 14.19 2.78 -30.94
N LEU A 478 13.46 1.90 -30.23
CA LEU A 478 13.40 1.89 -28.77
C LEU A 478 14.80 1.70 -28.14
N ARG A 479 15.17 2.67 -27.29
CA ARG A 479 16.51 2.78 -26.72
C ARG A 479 16.42 3.03 -25.21
N ALA A 480 17.25 2.34 -24.44
CA ALA A 480 17.45 2.59 -23.01
C ALA A 480 18.93 2.62 -22.65
N GLN A 481 19.25 3.26 -21.52
CA GLN A 481 20.61 3.26 -20.97
C GLN A 481 20.65 2.39 -19.72
N ALA A 482 21.38 1.27 -19.78
CA ALA A 482 21.51 0.37 -18.63
C ALA A 482 22.45 0.90 -17.54
N THR A 483 23.33 1.86 -17.86
CA THR A 483 24.37 2.37 -16.96
C THR A 483 23.87 3.41 -15.96
N LEU A 484 22.69 4.00 -16.19
CA LEU A 484 22.11 5.00 -15.30
C LEU A 484 21.49 4.35 -14.05
N PRO A 485 21.28 5.12 -12.97
CA PRO A 485 20.39 4.72 -11.88
C PRO A 485 19.00 4.38 -12.43
N ALA A 486 18.36 3.35 -11.85
CA ALA A 486 17.08 2.90 -12.37
C ALA A 486 15.98 3.96 -12.21
N SER A 487 15.23 4.15 -13.29
CA SER A 487 14.01 4.96 -13.34
C SER A 487 12.89 4.13 -13.97
N GLY A 488 11.67 4.31 -13.50
CA GLY A 488 10.54 3.51 -13.92
C GLY A 488 9.20 4.06 -13.48
N ALA A 489 8.17 3.23 -13.59
CA ALA A 489 6.83 3.53 -13.14
C ALA A 489 6.26 2.38 -12.32
N VAL A 490 5.52 2.69 -11.27
CA VAL A 490 4.76 1.70 -10.50
C VAL A 490 3.53 1.30 -11.30
N LEU A 491 3.37 0.01 -11.54
CA LEU A 491 2.19 -0.54 -12.19
C LEU A 491 1.06 -0.75 -11.18
N GLU A 492 1.37 -1.45 -10.08
CA GLU A 492 0.46 -1.77 -8.97
C GLU A 492 1.22 -1.84 -7.65
N ALA A 493 0.47 -1.70 -6.55
CA ALA A 493 1.00 -1.83 -5.19
C ALA A 493 -0.01 -2.58 -4.32
N GLU A 494 0.50 -3.49 -3.49
CA GLU A 494 -0.29 -4.34 -2.60
C GLU A 494 0.36 -4.46 -1.21
N LEU A 495 -0.43 -4.92 -0.22
CA LEU A 495 0.05 -5.17 1.13
C LEU A 495 0.09 -6.67 1.44
N ASP A 496 1.28 -7.25 1.42
CA ASP A 496 1.49 -8.65 1.75
C ASP A 496 1.66 -8.85 3.27
N ARG A 497 0.98 -9.86 3.83
CA ARG A 497 0.97 -10.14 5.29
C ARG A 497 2.33 -10.52 5.87
N GLY A 498 3.25 -11.06 5.07
CA GLY A 498 4.59 -11.48 5.51
C GLY A 498 5.70 -10.58 4.97
N ARG A 499 5.56 -10.06 3.76
CA ARG A 499 6.59 -9.28 3.05
C ARG A 499 6.45 -7.77 3.29
N GLY A 500 5.30 -7.31 3.79
CA GLY A 500 5.00 -5.89 3.99
C GLY A 500 4.47 -5.25 2.70
N PRO A 501 4.59 -3.92 2.54
CA PRO A 501 4.18 -3.25 1.31
C PRO A 501 5.11 -3.63 0.16
N VAL A 502 4.50 -4.08 -0.93
CA VAL A 502 5.20 -4.51 -2.14
C VAL A 502 4.65 -3.71 -3.31
N ALA A 503 5.50 -3.42 -4.30
CA ALA A 503 5.10 -2.70 -5.49
C ALA A 503 5.67 -3.37 -6.73
N THR A 504 4.83 -3.53 -7.74
CA THR A 504 5.24 -4.01 -9.07
C THR A 504 5.68 -2.80 -9.89
N VAL A 505 6.97 -2.74 -10.20
CA VAL A 505 7.62 -1.62 -10.89
C VAL A 505 8.09 -2.07 -12.26
N LEU A 506 7.82 -1.27 -13.28
CA LEU A 506 8.46 -1.43 -14.58
C LEU A 506 9.69 -0.53 -14.66
N VAL A 507 10.88 -1.15 -14.77
CA VAL A 507 12.14 -0.43 -15.01
C VAL A 507 12.15 0.05 -16.46
N GLN A 508 12.23 1.37 -16.69
CA GLN A 508 12.26 1.96 -18.04
C GLN A 508 13.69 2.28 -18.49
N ASP A 509 14.49 2.82 -17.58
CA ASP A 509 15.89 3.19 -17.79
C ASP A 509 16.72 2.75 -16.58
N GLY A 510 18.01 2.54 -16.80
CA GLY A 510 18.95 2.13 -15.78
C GLY A 510 18.85 0.66 -15.36
N THR A 511 19.68 0.29 -14.39
CA THR A 511 19.67 -1.05 -13.79
C THR A 511 19.35 -0.93 -12.30
N LEU A 512 18.33 -1.65 -11.84
CA LEU A 512 17.93 -1.69 -10.44
C LEU A 512 18.65 -2.84 -9.74
N ARG A 513 19.23 -2.59 -8.57
CA ARG A 513 19.95 -3.60 -7.79
C ARG A 513 19.39 -3.73 -6.37
N VAL A 514 19.58 -4.91 -5.78
CA VAL A 514 19.24 -5.14 -4.38
C VAL A 514 20.14 -4.27 -3.50
N GLY A 515 19.54 -3.50 -2.60
CA GLY A 515 20.22 -2.55 -1.72
C GLY A 515 20.16 -1.10 -2.17
N ASP A 516 19.62 -0.80 -3.37
CA ASP A 516 19.52 0.58 -3.85
C ASP A 516 18.44 1.35 -3.06
N PRO A 517 18.72 2.60 -2.60
CA PRO A 517 17.71 3.48 -2.08
C PRO A 517 16.90 4.10 -3.23
N PHE A 518 15.59 4.22 -3.04
CA PHE A 518 14.70 4.74 -4.07
C PHE A 518 13.60 5.60 -3.49
N ILE A 519 13.00 6.40 -4.36
CA ILE A 519 11.84 7.23 -4.10
C ILE A 519 10.73 6.89 -5.11
N VAL A 520 9.50 6.83 -4.61
CA VAL A 520 8.28 6.61 -5.39
C VAL A 520 7.23 7.60 -4.91
N GLY A 521 6.95 8.63 -5.71
CA GLY A 521 6.00 9.67 -5.34
C GLY A 521 6.35 10.33 -4.00
N SER A 522 5.53 10.06 -2.97
CA SER A 522 5.70 10.52 -1.58
C SER A 522 6.31 9.49 -0.62
N VAL A 523 6.62 8.29 -1.12
CA VAL A 523 7.17 7.17 -0.35
C VAL A 523 8.65 6.99 -0.70
N PHE A 524 9.46 6.66 0.31
CA PHE A 524 10.86 6.25 0.11
C PHE A 524 11.06 4.83 0.63
N GLY A 525 12.10 4.18 0.15
CA GLY A 525 12.44 2.83 0.55
C GLY A 525 13.85 2.45 0.13
N LYS A 526 14.22 1.22 0.51
CA LYS A 526 15.45 0.58 0.09
C LYS A 526 15.14 -0.81 -0.39
N VAL A 527 15.65 -1.20 -1.55
CA VAL A 527 15.37 -2.51 -2.14
C VAL A 527 15.90 -3.61 -1.22
N ARG A 528 15.00 -4.35 -0.56
CA ARG A 528 15.37 -5.48 0.31
C ARG A 528 15.51 -6.77 -0.49
N ALA A 529 14.61 -6.98 -1.43
CA ALA A 529 14.62 -8.07 -2.38
C ALA A 529 13.78 -7.68 -3.60
N MET A 530 14.03 -8.37 -4.71
CA MET A 530 13.32 -8.20 -5.96
C MET A 530 12.91 -9.55 -6.50
N PHE A 531 11.71 -9.64 -7.07
CA PHE A 531 11.20 -10.85 -7.70
C PHE A 531 10.76 -10.58 -9.14
N ASP A 532 10.98 -11.57 -9.99
CA ASP A 532 10.51 -11.60 -11.37
C ASP A 532 9.00 -11.95 -11.45
N ASP A 533 8.39 -11.85 -12.63
CA ASP A 533 6.98 -12.21 -12.90
C ASP A 533 6.63 -13.67 -12.53
N ARG A 534 7.65 -14.52 -12.42
CA ARG A 534 7.53 -15.95 -12.03
C ARG A 534 7.86 -16.21 -10.56
N GLY A 535 8.06 -15.18 -9.75
CA GLY A 535 8.40 -15.30 -8.33
C GLY A 535 9.86 -15.73 -8.06
N ARG A 536 10.74 -15.64 -9.08
CA ARG A 536 12.17 -15.94 -8.91
C ARG A 536 12.89 -14.71 -8.36
N VAL A 537 13.81 -14.90 -7.43
CA VAL A 537 14.61 -13.80 -6.86
C VAL A 537 15.57 -13.25 -7.92
N LEU A 538 15.57 -11.93 -8.09
CA LEU A 538 16.49 -11.21 -8.98
C LEU A 538 17.47 -10.38 -8.16
N ALA A 539 18.75 -10.42 -8.54
CA ALA A 539 19.79 -9.57 -7.96
C ALA A 539 19.91 -8.22 -8.67
N GLU A 540 19.74 -8.24 -10.00
CA GLU A 540 19.78 -7.07 -10.87
C GLU A 540 18.62 -7.15 -11.86
N ALA A 541 18.01 -6.01 -12.16
CA ALA A 541 16.96 -5.87 -13.16
C ALA A 541 17.29 -4.74 -14.12
N GLY A 542 17.41 -5.09 -15.40
CA GLY A 542 17.71 -4.12 -16.46
C GLY A 542 16.47 -3.40 -17.00
N PRO A 543 16.66 -2.50 -17.98
CA PRO A 543 15.56 -1.80 -18.64
C PRO A 543 14.55 -2.76 -19.27
N SER A 544 13.28 -2.34 -19.30
CA SER A 544 12.16 -3.13 -19.79
C SER A 544 12.02 -4.48 -19.06
N THR A 545 12.19 -4.49 -17.75
CA THR A 545 11.94 -5.66 -16.90
C THR A 545 10.91 -5.29 -15.82
N PRO A 546 9.76 -5.99 -15.74
CA PRO A 546 8.85 -5.84 -14.62
C PRO A 546 9.41 -6.55 -13.38
N VAL A 547 9.38 -5.87 -12.24
CA VAL A 547 9.98 -6.37 -10.99
C VAL A 547 9.07 -6.07 -9.82
N GLU A 548 8.83 -7.06 -8.97
CA GLU A 548 8.20 -6.84 -7.67
C GLU A 548 9.27 -6.42 -6.66
N VAL A 549 9.17 -5.18 -6.18
CA VAL A 549 10.15 -4.57 -5.27
C VAL A 549 9.64 -4.62 -3.83
N LEU A 550 10.48 -5.17 -2.94
CA LEU A 550 10.26 -5.14 -1.49
C LEU A 550 11.09 -4.04 -0.82
N GLY A 551 10.53 -3.47 0.26
CA GLY A 551 11.24 -2.52 1.13
C GLY A 551 10.72 -1.09 1.07
N LEU A 552 9.47 -0.90 0.65
CA LEU A 552 8.77 0.37 0.76
C LEU A 552 8.40 0.65 2.22
N THR A 553 8.41 1.92 2.61
CA THR A 553 7.99 2.32 3.97
C THR A 553 6.47 2.34 4.09
N ALA A 554 5.77 2.67 3.01
CA ALA A 554 4.31 2.74 2.90
C ALA A 554 3.89 2.24 1.50
N LEU A 555 2.59 2.08 1.26
CA LEU A 555 2.11 1.83 -0.11
C LEU A 555 2.24 3.11 -0.95
N PRO A 556 2.90 3.05 -2.11
CA PRO A 556 2.89 4.14 -3.09
C PRO A 556 1.57 4.18 -3.85
N GLU A 557 1.31 5.31 -4.51
CA GLU A 557 0.19 5.37 -5.45
C GLU A 557 0.59 4.71 -6.78
N ALA A 558 -0.35 3.98 -7.36
CA ALA A 558 -0.05 3.27 -8.59
C ALA A 558 -0.01 4.27 -9.76
N GLY A 559 1.02 4.17 -10.61
CA GLY A 559 1.37 5.16 -11.62
C GLY A 559 2.41 6.20 -11.18
N ASP A 560 2.81 6.20 -9.91
CA ASP A 560 3.93 7.03 -9.46
C ASP A 560 5.23 6.67 -10.17
N ARG A 561 6.08 7.69 -10.38
CA ARG A 561 7.41 7.50 -10.94
C ARG A 561 8.32 6.92 -9.88
N PHE A 562 9.02 5.85 -10.25
CA PHE A 562 10.04 5.18 -9.46
C PHE A 562 11.41 5.72 -9.86
N GLN A 563 12.21 6.17 -8.90
CA GLN A 563 13.57 6.66 -9.16
C GLN A 563 14.54 6.18 -8.09
N VAL A 564 15.66 5.59 -8.52
CA VAL A 564 16.79 5.28 -7.65
C VAL A 564 17.58 6.55 -7.37
N VAL A 565 17.92 6.72 -6.11
CA VAL A 565 18.74 7.83 -5.63
C VAL A 565 20.00 7.27 -4.99
N THR A 566 21.06 8.08 -4.98
CA THR A 566 22.35 7.68 -4.40
C THR A 566 22.38 7.84 -2.88
N ASP A 567 21.63 8.82 -2.34
CA ASP A 567 21.64 9.16 -0.93
C ASP A 567 20.24 8.93 -0.30
N GLU A 568 20.20 8.02 0.66
CA GLU A 568 18.98 7.66 1.42
C GLU A 568 18.45 8.85 2.25
N VAL A 569 19.33 9.72 2.74
CA VAL A 569 18.93 10.87 3.58
C VAL A 569 18.16 11.89 2.75
N ARG A 570 18.64 12.20 1.54
CA ARG A 570 17.93 13.05 0.59
C ARG A 570 16.60 12.43 0.15
N ALA A 571 16.58 11.13 -0.14
CA ALA A 571 15.35 10.39 -0.49
C ALA A 571 14.25 10.63 0.55
N LYS A 572 14.61 10.47 1.83
CA LYS A 572 13.70 10.64 2.95
C LYS A 572 13.20 12.08 3.11
N GLN A 573 14.06 13.07 2.88
CA GLN A 573 13.68 14.48 2.96
C GLN A 573 12.68 14.85 1.87
N VAL A 574 12.93 14.47 0.62
CA VAL A 574 12.05 14.76 -0.51
C VAL A 574 10.70 14.05 -0.35
N ALA A 575 10.72 12.77 0.01
CA ALA A 575 9.49 12.00 0.25
C ALA A 575 8.66 12.60 1.39
N SER A 576 9.30 12.99 2.51
CA SER A 576 8.62 13.63 3.64
C SER A 576 8.00 14.98 3.25
N TYR A 577 8.70 15.76 2.44
CA TYR A 577 8.19 17.04 1.93
C TYR A 577 6.97 16.83 1.02
N ARG A 578 7.05 15.90 0.07
CA ARG A 578 5.92 15.54 -0.82
C ARG A 578 4.73 15.02 -0.02
N GLY A 579 4.96 14.15 0.96
CA GLY A 579 3.91 13.63 1.84
C GLY A 579 3.23 14.71 2.68
N GLN A 580 3.99 15.68 3.19
CA GLN A 580 3.41 16.84 3.90
C GLN A 580 2.53 17.68 2.97
N LYS A 581 3.00 17.94 1.75
CA LYS A 581 2.24 18.71 0.74
C LYS A 581 0.94 18.01 0.34
N VAL A 582 0.97 16.70 0.13
CA VAL A 582 -0.23 15.90 -0.17
C VAL A 582 -1.21 15.96 1.02
N ARG A 583 -0.72 15.83 2.25
CA ARG A 583 -1.54 15.91 3.46
C ARG A 583 -2.15 17.30 3.66
N GLU A 584 -1.39 18.36 3.41
CA GLU A 584 -1.87 19.74 3.49
C GLU A 584 -2.93 20.01 2.42
N ALA A 585 -2.72 19.54 1.18
CA ALA A 585 -3.71 19.65 0.12
C ALA A 585 -5.01 18.89 0.46
N ALA A 586 -4.91 17.69 1.04
CA ALA A 586 -6.08 16.93 1.49
C ALA A 586 -6.84 17.62 2.62
N LEU A 587 -6.13 18.19 3.60
CA LEU A 587 -6.73 18.97 4.67
C LEU A 587 -7.41 20.24 4.14
N ALA A 588 -6.75 20.97 3.22
CA ALA A 588 -7.30 22.17 2.60
C ALA A 588 -8.57 21.89 1.77
N ALA A 589 -8.62 20.74 1.09
CA ALA A 589 -9.81 20.29 0.37
C ALA A 589 -10.98 20.02 1.34
N SER A 590 -10.71 19.43 2.52
CA SER A 590 -11.73 19.17 3.54
C SER A 590 -12.22 20.42 4.28
N SER A 591 -11.40 21.48 4.37
CA SER A 591 -11.73 22.70 5.14
C SER A 591 -12.55 23.75 4.39
N ARG A 592 -12.87 23.54 3.10
CA ARG A 592 -13.64 24.48 2.26
C ARG A 592 -15.15 24.20 2.22
N LEU A 593 -15.74 23.66 3.29
CA LEU A 593 -17.20 23.62 3.42
C LEU A 593 -17.71 25.03 3.74
N THR A 594 -18.44 25.63 2.81
CA THR A 594 -19.06 26.95 3.03
C THR A 594 -20.32 26.80 3.88
N LEU A 595 -20.69 27.85 4.63
CA LEU A 595 -21.93 27.86 5.41
C LEU A 595 -23.17 27.66 4.54
N ASP A 596 -23.12 28.10 3.28
CA ASP A 596 -24.19 27.89 2.30
C ASP A 596 -24.34 26.40 1.93
N GLN A 597 -23.24 25.66 1.75
CA GLN A 597 -23.27 24.21 1.52
C GLN A 597 -23.78 23.44 2.74
N LEU A 598 -23.45 23.92 3.94
CA LEU A 598 -23.95 23.36 5.20
C LEU A 598 -25.46 23.60 5.34
N HIS A 599 -25.94 24.77 4.91
CA HIS A 599 -27.36 25.10 4.87
C HIS A 599 -28.11 24.27 3.82
N GLU A 600 -27.54 24.07 2.62
CA GLU A 600 -28.09 23.19 1.59
C GLU A 600 -28.15 21.72 2.06
N GLN A 601 -27.11 21.22 2.74
CA GLN A 601 -27.11 19.88 3.33
C GLN A 601 -28.18 19.71 4.42
N LEU A 602 -28.45 20.76 5.19
CA LEU A 602 -29.52 20.77 6.19
C LEU A 602 -30.92 20.91 5.56
N GLN A 603 -31.04 21.65 4.45
CA GLN A 603 -32.29 21.84 3.70
C GLN A 603 -32.68 20.63 2.84
N ALA A 604 -31.71 19.86 2.34
CA ALA A 604 -31.94 18.70 1.47
C ALA A 604 -32.73 17.56 2.13
N GLY A 605 -33.12 17.70 3.42
CA GLY A 605 -33.81 16.66 4.15
C GLY A 605 -32.89 15.45 4.38
N THR A 606 -33.36 14.49 5.18
CA THR A 606 -32.58 13.32 5.58
C THR A 606 -32.41 12.34 4.41
N VAL A 607 -31.59 12.70 3.41
CA VAL A 607 -31.11 11.74 2.42
C VAL A 607 -30.39 10.65 3.20
N LYS A 608 -30.84 9.40 3.04
CA LYS A 608 -30.23 8.29 3.77
C LYS A 608 -28.81 8.09 3.22
N GLU A 609 -27.81 8.32 4.05
CA GLU A 609 -26.42 7.99 3.71
C GLU A 609 -26.18 6.50 3.97
N LEU A 610 -25.53 5.82 3.03
CA LEU A 610 -24.98 4.49 3.22
C LEU A 610 -23.47 4.62 3.38
N PRO A 611 -22.95 4.66 4.64
CA PRO A 611 -21.53 4.70 4.87
C PRO A 611 -20.90 3.33 4.55
N LEU A 612 -19.84 3.34 3.75
CA LEU A 612 -19.10 2.16 3.33
C LEU A 612 -17.62 2.29 3.74
N ILE A 613 -17.03 1.16 4.11
CA ILE A 613 -15.59 1.01 4.27
C ILE A 613 -15.12 0.00 3.23
N LEU A 614 -14.17 0.41 2.38
CA LEU A 614 -13.65 -0.41 1.30
C LEU A 614 -12.25 -0.93 1.65
N LYS A 615 -12.08 -2.24 1.51
CA LYS A 615 -10.77 -2.90 1.52
C LYS A 615 -10.61 -3.68 0.24
N ALA A 616 -9.50 -3.49 -0.47
CA ALA A 616 -9.16 -4.34 -1.60
C ALA A 616 -7.74 -4.88 -1.46
N ASP A 617 -7.44 -5.94 -2.20
CA ASP A 617 -6.12 -6.52 -2.32
C ASP A 617 -5.04 -5.57 -2.88
N VAL A 618 -5.36 -4.82 -3.94
CA VAL A 618 -4.43 -3.90 -4.63
C VAL A 618 -4.96 -2.46 -4.68
N GLY A 619 -4.04 -1.50 -4.77
CA GLY A 619 -4.36 -0.07 -4.82
C GLY A 619 -5.29 0.32 -5.97
N GLY A 620 -5.05 -0.20 -7.18
CA GLY A 620 -5.89 0.14 -8.32
C GLY A 620 -7.35 -0.31 -8.17
N SER A 621 -7.62 -1.44 -7.52
CA SER A 621 -8.98 -1.93 -7.27
C SER A 621 -9.74 -1.02 -6.31
N VAL A 622 -9.07 -0.52 -5.26
CA VAL A 622 -9.66 0.44 -4.31
C VAL A 622 -10.10 1.72 -5.05
N GLU A 623 -9.24 2.24 -5.92
CA GLU A 623 -9.54 3.43 -6.72
C GLU A 623 -10.74 3.22 -7.64
N ALA A 624 -10.74 2.12 -8.39
CA ALA A 624 -11.79 1.78 -9.34
C ALA A 624 -13.15 1.58 -8.65
N LEU A 625 -13.18 0.83 -7.54
CA LEU A 625 -14.39 0.59 -6.78
C LEU A 625 -14.93 1.86 -6.14
N SER A 626 -14.04 2.73 -5.62
CA SER A 626 -14.46 3.98 -4.99
C SER A 626 -15.23 4.85 -5.98
N GLU A 627 -14.70 5.01 -7.20
CA GLU A 627 -15.33 5.82 -8.24
C GLU A 627 -16.65 5.22 -8.74
N GLN A 628 -16.73 3.90 -8.88
CA GLN A 628 -17.96 3.24 -9.33
C GLN A 628 -19.06 3.27 -8.27
N LEU A 629 -18.71 3.06 -7.01
CA LEU A 629 -19.67 3.13 -5.90
C LEU A 629 -20.21 4.55 -5.71
N GLU A 630 -19.40 5.58 -5.95
CA GLU A 630 -19.87 6.97 -5.97
C GLU A 630 -20.87 7.22 -7.10
N LYS A 631 -20.61 6.71 -8.32
CA LYS A 631 -21.52 6.83 -9.47
C LYS A 631 -22.88 6.15 -9.26
N LEU A 632 -22.95 5.14 -8.39
CA LEU A 632 -24.20 4.46 -8.03
C LEU A 632 -25.07 5.25 -7.03
N SER A 633 -24.60 6.42 -6.56
CA SER A 633 -25.39 7.27 -5.67
C SER A 633 -26.64 7.81 -6.35
N THR A 634 -27.76 7.78 -5.63
CA THR A 634 -29.05 8.29 -6.12
C THR A 634 -29.57 9.41 -5.20
N GLU A 635 -30.56 10.17 -5.67
CA GLU A 635 -31.21 11.21 -4.85
C GLU A 635 -31.88 10.65 -3.57
N LYS A 636 -32.19 9.34 -3.54
CA LYS A 636 -32.81 8.67 -2.38
C LYS A 636 -31.78 8.15 -1.36
N VAL A 637 -30.66 7.63 -1.86
CA VAL A 637 -29.59 7.05 -1.03
C VAL A 637 -28.25 7.49 -1.58
N LYS A 638 -27.48 8.18 -0.74
CA LYS A 638 -26.14 8.65 -1.07
C LYS A 638 -25.11 7.65 -0.52
N VAL A 639 -24.27 7.11 -1.39
CA VAL A 639 -23.16 6.25 -0.98
C VAL A 639 -22.03 7.14 -0.51
N LYS A 640 -21.47 6.86 0.67
CA LYS A 640 -20.36 7.63 1.24
C LYS A 640 -19.27 6.71 1.70
N ILE A 641 -18.10 6.82 1.09
CA ILE A 641 -16.94 6.02 1.48
C ILE A 641 -16.26 6.72 2.67
N VAL A 642 -16.33 6.08 3.84
CA VAL A 642 -15.75 6.60 5.09
C VAL A 642 -14.25 6.33 5.13
N HIS A 643 -13.85 5.15 4.69
CA HIS A 643 -12.45 4.75 4.62
C HIS A 643 -12.26 3.78 3.45
N ALA A 644 -11.17 3.96 2.71
CA ALA A 644 -10.74 3.09 1.64
C ALA A 644 -9.27 2.74 1.89
N GLY A 645 -8.91 1.46 1.82
CA GLY A 645 -7.54 1.02 2.08
C GLY A 645 -7.20 -0.30 1.40
N VAL A 646 -5.90 -0.55 1.31
CA VAL A 646 -5.35 -1.77 0.69
C VAL A 646 -4.99 -2.78 1.77
N GLY A 647 -5.25 -4.06 1.51
CA GLY A 647 -4.92 -5.19 2.38
C GLY A 647 -6.10 -5.72 3.18
N ALA A 648 -5.81 -6.69 4.04
CA ALA A 648 -6.82 -7.40 4.83
C ALA A 648 -7.55 -6.47 5.83
N ILE A 649 -8.79 -6.82 6.16
CA ILE A 649 -9.58 -6.12 7.18
C ILE A 649 -8.87 -6.20 8.54
N SER A 650 -8.70 -5.06 9.19
CA SER A 650 -8.10 -4.93 10.53
C SER A 650 -9.14 -4.65 11.61
N GLU A 651 -8.76 -4.81 12.88
CA GLU A 651 -9.61 -4.47 14.03
C GLU A 651 -10.02 -2.98 14.02
N THR A 652 -9.12 -2.10 13.57
CA THR A 652 -9.39 -0.66 13.43
C THR A 652 -10.52 -0.39 12.46
N ASP A 653 -10.61 -1.16 11.36
CA ASP A 653 -11.68 -1.02 10.37
C ASP A 653 -13.03 -1.47 10.94
N VAL A 654 -13.04 -2.54 11.75
CA VAL A 654 -14.25 -3.02 12.44
C VAL A 654 -14.73 -2.02 13.50
N LEU A 655 -13.81 -1.41 14.24
CA LEU A 655 -14.13 -0.35 15.19
C LEU A 655 -14.70 0.89 14.48
N LEU A 656 -14.10 1.29 13.35
CA LEU A 656 -14.59 2.40 12.54
C LEU A 656 -15.98 2.10 11.98
N ALA A 657 -16.19 0.87 11.49
CA ALA A 657 -17.49 0.42 11.01
C ALA A 657 -18.56 0.47 12.11
N SER A 658 -18.24 -0.02 13.31
CA SER A 658 -19.17 0.01 14.45
C SER A 658 -19.46 1.43 14.94
N ALA A 659 -18.49 2.34 14.88
CA ALA A 659 -18.68 3.73 15.30
C ALA A 659 -19.51 4.54 14.30
N SER A 660 -19.39 4.24 13.01
CA SER A 660 -20.06 4.96 11.91
C SER A 660 -21.28 4.24 11.33
N ASN A 661 -21.64 3.06 11.87
CA ASN A 661 -22.62 2.13 11.29
C ASN A 661 -22.36 1.84 9.79
N ALA A 662 -21.09 1.75 9.42
CA ALA A 662 -20.67 1.49 8.04
C ALA A 662 -20.62 -0.01 7.72
N VAL A 663 -20.87 -0.33 6.45
CA VAL A 663 -20.69 -1.69 5.92
C VAL A 663 -19.27 -1.83 5.39
N ILE A 664 -18.57 -2.89 5.81
CA ILE A 664 -17.24 -3.22 5.28
C ILE A 664 -17.42 -4.10 4.04
N ILE A 665 -16.84 -3.68 2.92
CA ILE A 665 -16.75 -4.47 1.68
C ILE A 665 -15.28 -4.80 1.46
N ALA A 666 -14.98 -6.10 1.39
CA ALA A 666 -13.68 -6.61 0.97
C ALA A 666 -13.77 -7.07 -0.49
N PHE A 667 -12.79 -6.66 -1.29
CA PHE A 667 -12.57 -7.09 -2.66
C PHE A 667 -11.27 -7.87 -2.77
#